data_AF-A0A100YXM6-F1
#
_entry.id   AF-A0A100YXM6-F1
#
_cell.length_a   1.000
_cell.length_b   1.000
_cell.length_c   1.000
_cell.angle_alpha   90.00
_cell.angle_beta   90.00
_cell.angle_gamma   90.00
#
_symmetry.space_group_name_H-M   'P 1'
#
loop_
_entity.id
_entity.type
_entity.pdbx_description
1 polymer ?
#
loop_
_entity_poly.entity_id
_entity_poly.type
_entity_poly.pdbx_seq_one_letter_code
_entity_poly.pdbx_strand_id
1 'polypeptide(L)'
;MPRSMYRYASSKEDQVKSYLEPDSTELEILQYINDNFDNGVVVVNTASALNLGWLKQFPNIKSVLFVPSTGTYGTDSLAAIFSGEVNPSGKTVDTFEANSLNSPAAQNFGDYQYVDADGNYTGHAYVSYAEGIYVGYRYYETRYEDAVLGQGNAGDFDYDSEVVYPFGYGLSYTSFDWANYKTTWDGNTCTVSIDVTNAGNVAGKDVVEVYAQSPYTDYDRANGVEKSAVQLVNYGKTKLLEPGETQTVTVTFDQDALKAYDANGAKTYILDAGTYYITAAHDSHDAVNNVLAAKGSNVSGNAALVNSYVPSNTEVDTTTYATDSKSGSQVTNLFDDAKGDITYLTRADWEGTFPKHDGEPDENNVSTWGAEINGTDADGNPAAYTWVKVADSSLVEKLNSLDSGNPVDDSAITDTPVYGKDNSVKLIDLRGKAYDDPMWDQLLDELTADDYRELIGHSGYGSEFIQSIGKPFNIDADTAAGLIYGGTGMMFCSPVVMAQTWNQELATAYGTMIGNEANIGGTTGWYAPSMNIHRTPFTGRNGEYYSEDPVISGTVASLEIKAAAEKGVYSTIKHFALNDQENHRGDGGTERGCATWANEQAIREVFVKPFDICMHSTGAVDENYVEKGADGSYSMAMTKVDACQAIMSAFNRVGATWAGGNYALLTGLARDEWGFNGWIITDSANSAGPYMDSSQMIRGGGDSRLRSNENNYTYDANNSAEYHYGREAIHHLLYVTANSKAMEGAMPGSVYVPGMQVITKVTIAVNVVSIGLIALVFWTGWRNHKKRAAERAAAASATTSAADGDGGEA
;
A
#
# COMPACT_ATOMS: atom_id res chain seq x y z
N MET A 1 -5.80 12.92 4.66
CA MET A 1 -5.94 13.92 5.73
C MET A 1 -6.55 15.18 5.10
N PRO A 2 -7.43 15.92 5.77
CA PRO A 2 -7.86 17.24 5.27
C PRO A 2 -6.64 18.15 5.09
N ARG A 3 -6.63 18.97 4.05
CA ARG A 3 -5.52 19.89 3.74
C ARG A 3 -5.59 21.20 4.50
N SER A 4 -6.78 21.59 4.95
CA SER A 4 -7.01 22.74 5.82
C SER A 4 -7.88 22.37 7.02
N MET A 5 -7.77 23.14 8.10
CA MET A 5 -8.65 23.01 9.27
C MET A 5 -9.99 23.74 9.10
N TYR A 6 -10.33 24.23 7.90
CA TYR A 6 -11.46 25.12 7.62
C TYR A 6 -12.79 24.68 8.24
N ARG A 7 -13.10 23.38 8.19
CA ARG A 7 -14.36 22.84 8.73
C ARG A 7 -14.30 22.41 10.20
N TYR A 8 -13.09 22.24 10.73
CA TYR A 8 -12.88 21.48 11.96
C TYR A 8 -12.30 22.35 13.08
N ALA A 9 -11.65 23.47 12.73
CA ALA A 9 -11.22 24.48 13.66
C ALA A 9 -12.39 25.34 14.15
N SER A 10 -12.37 25.64 15.45
CA SER A 10 -13.37 26.48 16.11
C SER A 10 -13.09 27.99 15.95
N SER A 11 -11.83 28.37 15.69
CA SER A 11 -11.39 29.75 15.52
C SER A 11 -11.22 30.10 14.03
N LYS A 12 -11.49 31.34 13.64
CA LYS A 12 -11.26 31.81 12.26
C LYS A 12 -9.78 31.83 11.88
N GLU A 13 -8.90 32.01 12.87
CA GLU A 13 -7.45 31.98 12.68
C GLU A 13 -6.97 30.58 12.29
N ASP A 14 -7.46 29.54 12.96
CA ASP A 14 -7.02 28.17 12.67
C ASP A 14 -7.71 27.59 11.44
N GLN A 15 -8.90 28.08 11.08
CA GLN A 15 -9.60 27.65 9.87
C GLN A 15 -8.78 27.82 8.58
N VAL A 16 -7.80 28.71 8.55
CA VAL A 16 -6.95 28.93 7.38
C VAL A 16 -5.62 28.15 7.42
N LYS A 17 -5.33 27.45 8.53
CA LYS A 17 -4.14 26.62 8.69
C LYS A 17 -4.32 25.24 8.08
N SER A 18 -3.21 24.59 7.78
CA SER A 18 -3.16 23.19 7.36
C SER A 18 -3.11 22.23 8.55
N TYR A 19 -3.42 20.95 8.35
CA TYR A 19 -3.25 19.92 9.39
C TYR A 19 -1.80 19.49 9.63
N LEU A 20 -0.84 20.06 8.88
CA LEU A 20 0.58 19.75 9.00
C LEU A 20 1.33 20.77 9.85
N GLU A 21 0.63 21.78 10.40
CA GLU A 21 1.20 22.79 11.29
C GLU A 21 0.37 22.92 12.59
N PRO A 22 0.94 23.49 13.67
CA PRO A 22 0.25 23.60 14.94
C PRO A 22 -0.92 24.59 14.91
N ASP A 23 -1.98 24.30 15.65
CA ASP A 23 -3.06 25.25 15.86
C ASP A 23 -2.66 26.38 16.85
N SER A 24 -3.53 27.38 17.01
CA SER A 24 -3.28 28.52 17.90
C SER A 24 -3.05 28.10 19.36
N THR A 25 -3.73 27.05 19.83
CA THR A 25 -3.60 26.56 21.21
C THR A 25 -2.25 25.87 21.41
N GLU A 26 -1.82 25.06 20.45
CA GLU A 26 -0.51 24.43 20.46
C GLU A 26 0.62 25.46 20.40
N LEU A 27 0.48 26.51 19.59
CA LEU A 27 1.43 27.63 19.55
C LEU A 27 1.51 28.37 20.90
N GLU A 28 0.39 28.60 21.58
CA GLU A 28 0.39 29.21 22.93
C GLU A 28 1.15 28.33 23.95
N ILE A 29 0.98 27.01 23.89
CA ILE A 29 1.72 26.07 24.76
C ILE A 29 3.21 26.11 24.45
N LEU A 30 3.59 26.10 23.17
CA LEU A 30 4.98 26.18 22.72
C LEU A 30 5.62 27.51 23.15
N GLN A 31 4.89 28.62 23.04
CA GLN A 31 5.33 29.93 23.52
C GLN A 31 5.55 29.93 25.03
N TYR A 32 4.62 29.34 25.80
CA TYR A 32 4.79 29.23 27.25
C TYR A 32 6.05 28.43 27.61
N ILE A 33 6.30 27.30 26.93
CA ILE A 33 7.52 26.52 27.15
C ILE A 33 8.75 27.37 26.81
N ASN A 34 8.74 28.05 25.67
CA ASN A 34 9.83 28.90 25.22
C ASN A 34 10.13 30.05 26.21
N ASP A 35 9.10 30.66 26.81
CA ASP A 35 9.28 31.81 27.71
C ASP A 35 9.75 31.41 29.11
N ASN A 36 9.50 30.16 29.54
CA ASN A 36 9.71 29.73 30.92
C ASN A 36 10.81 28.67 31.10
N PHE A 37 11.29 28.04 30.03
CA PHE A 37 12.31 27.00 30.07
C PHE A 37 13.42 27.26 29.04
N ASP A 38 14.67 27.10 29.44
CA ASP A 38 15.84 27.31 28.56
C ASP A 38 16.11 26.11 27.62
N ASN A 39 15.61 24.92 27.99
CA ASN A 39 15.87 23.66 27.30
C ASN A 39 14.56 22.86 27.12
N GLY A 40 13.76 23.27 26.15
CA GLY A 40 12.55 22.56 25.74
C GLY A 40 12.86 21.38 24.82
N VAL A 41 12.09 20.31 24.98
CA VAL A 41 12.09 19.14 24.09
C VAL A 41 10.68 18.97 23.53
N VAL A 42 10.59 18.80 22.21
CA VAL A 42 9.32 18.46 21.53
C VAL A 42 9.39 17.03 21.02
N VAL A 43 8.34 16.25 21.33
CA VAL A 43 8.12 14.95 20.71
C VAL A 43 6.98 15.10 19.71
N VAL A 44 7.29 14.90 18.44
CA VAL A 44 6.32 14.97 17.35
C VAL A 44 5.80 13.56 17.11
N ASN A 45 4.56 13.30 17.55
CA ASN A 45 3.90 12.00 17.38
C ASN A 45 2.81 12.08 16.32
N THR A 46 3.21 11.86 15.08
CA THR A 46 2.32 11.72 13.93
C THR A 46 2.99 10.84 12.89
N ALA A 47 2.20 10.32 11.96
CA ALA A 47 2.67 9.42 10.92
C ALA A 47 2.93 10.11 9.57
N SER A 48 2.76 11.42 9.51
CA SER A 48 3.07 12.25 8.35
C SER A 48 4.22 13.21 8.66
N ALA A 49 5.04 13.55 7.66
CA ALA A 49 5.97 14.66 7.77
C ALA A 49 5.20 15.98 8.00
N LEU A 50 5.50 16.68 9.09
CA LEU A 50 4.86 17.97 9.41
C LEU A 50 5.66 19.14 8.80
N ASN A 51 4.98 20.27 8.62
CA ASN A 51 5.63 21.55 8.32
C ASN A 51 6.30 22.05 9.60
N LEU A 52 7.58 21.71 9.81
CA LEU A 52 8.30 22.04 11.05
C LEU A 52 9.03 23.39 11.03
N GLY A 53 8.82 24.21 10.00
CA GLY A 53 9.47 25.53 9.85
C GLY A 53 9.21 26.49 11.01
N TRP A 54 8.07 26.36 11.70
CA TRP A 54 7.70 27.16 12.87
C TRP A 54 8.64 27.00 14.07
N LEU A 55 9.43 25.91 14.15
CA LEU A 55 10.40 25.70 15.23
C LEU A 55 11.39 26.86 15.36
N LYS A 56 11.71 27.55 14.26
CA LYS A 56 12.58 28.74 14.22
C LYS A 56 12.06 29.88 15.11
N GLN A 57 10.76 29.91 15.41
CA GLN A 57 10.13 30.91 16.28
C GLN A 57 10.38 30.66 17.77
N PHE A 58 10.76 29.44 18.15
CA PHE A 58 10.89 28.98 19.53
C PHE A 58 12.33 28.54 19.85
N PRO A 59 13.29 29.48 19.95
CA PRO A 59 14.71 29.17 20.07
C PRO A 59 15.07 28.37 21.33
N ASN A 60 14.21 28.33 22.35
CA ASN A 60 14.43 27.52 23.55
C ASN A 60 13.99 26.07 23.41
N ILE A 61 13.37 25.68 22.29
CA ILE A 61 13.23 24.27 21.90
C ILE A 61 14.58 23.83 21.34
N LYS A 62 15.29 22.96 22.08
CA LYS A 62 16.65 22.53 21.75
C LYS A 62 16.72 21.16 21.10
N SER A 63 15.68 20.35 21.27
CA SER A 63 15.61 19.00 20.73
C SER A 63 14.21 18.70 20.21
N VAL A 64 14.16 18.05 19.05
CA VAL A 64 12.93 17.51 18.47
C VAL A 64 13.15 16.04 18.18
N LEU A 65 12.22 15.19 18.62
CA LEU A 65 12.22 13.78 18.30
C LEU A 65 10.94 13.46 17.52
N PHE A 66 11.09 12.95 16.31
CA PHE A 66 9.97 12.45 15.52
C PHE A 66 9.72 11.00 15.91
N VAL A 67 8.52 10.72 16.43
CA VAL A 67 8.15 9.43 17.01
C VAL A 67 6.74 9.08 16.53
N PRO A 68 6.58 8.56 15.29
CA PRO A 68 5.31 8.01 14.84
C PRO A 68 4.86 6.80 15.70
N SER A 69 3.76 6.15 15.31
CA SER A 69 3.17 5.06 16.10
C SER A 69 4.18 3.97 16.50
N THR A 70 4.35 3.79 17.81
CA THR A 70 5.37 2.95 18.46
C THR A 70 4.92 1.53 18.76
N GLY A 71 3.66 1.18 18.48
CA GLY A 71 3.10 -0.13 18.81
C GLY A 71 2.90 -0.38 20.31
N THR A 72 2.73 -1.63 20.71
CA THR A 72 2.36 -2.02 22.09
C THR A 72 3.40 -1.64 23.14
N TYR A 73 4.70 -1.76 22.83
CA TYR A 73 5.79 -1.55 23.80
C TYR A 73 6.81 -0.48 23.38
N GLY A 74 6.72 0.10 22.18
CA GLY A 74 7.77 0.98 21.67
C GLY A 74 7.92 2.29 22.45
N THR A 75 6.87 2.75 23.13
CA THR A 75 6.94 3.97 23.97
C THR A 75 7.96 3.84 25.10
N ASP A 76 8.21 2.64 25.61
CA ASP A 76 9.22 2.39 26.66
C ASP A 76 10.64 2.72 26.16
N SER A 77 10.87 2.65 24.84
CA SER A 77 12.16 2.98 24.22
C SER A 77 12.48 4.47 24.29
N LEU A 78 11.48 5.36 24.46
CA LEU A 78 11.71 6.79 24.65
C LEU A 78 12.49 7.09 25.94
N ALA A 79 12.19 6.35 27.02
CA ALA A 79 12.93 6.50 28.27
C ALA A 79 14.40 6.13 28.09
N ALA A 80 14.69 5.06 27.33
CA ALA A 80 16.05 4.63 27.02
C ALA A 80 16.77 5.64 26.10
N ILE A 81 16.06 6.26 25.16
CA ILE A 81 16.61 7.33 24.31
C ILE A 81 16.94 8.57 25.14
N PHE A 82 16.03 9.04 25.99
CA PHE A 82 16.28 10.24 26.80
C PHE A 82 17.31 10.03 27.91
N SER A 83 17.46 8.81 28.43
CA SER A 83 18.51 8.47 29.40
C SER A 83 19.90 8.32 28.75
N GLY A 84 19.97 8.18 27.43
CA GLY A 84 21.19 7.87 26.69
C GLY A 84 21.58 6.38 26.72
N GLU A 85 20.74 5.50 27.29
CA GLU A 85 20.92 4.04 27.20
C GLU A 85 20.87 3.56 25.74
N VAL A 86 19.97 4.16 24.96
CA VAL A 86 19.87 3.96 23.51
C VAL A 86 20.22 5.27 22.81
N ASN A 87 21.23 5.23 21.95
CA ASN A 87 21.57 6.37 21.10
C ASN A 87 20.66 6.38 19.85
N PRO A 88 19.93 7.48 19.57
CA PRO A 88 19.10 7.57 18.38
C PRO A 88 19.95 7.39 17.11
N SER A 89 19.39 6.66 16.16
CA SER A 89 20.02 6.39 14.86
C SER A 89 19.01 6.29 13.73
N GLY A 90 17.77 6.73 13.97
CA GLY A 90 16.75 6.78 12.93
C GLY A 90 17.02 7.92 11.95
N LYS A 91 16.58 7.77 10.72
CA LYS A 91 16.69 8.77 9.65
C LYS A 91 15.31 9.05 9.08
N THR A 92 15.05 10.25 8.58
CA THR A 92 13.81 10.60 7.90
C THR A 92 13.64 9.71 6.66
N VAL A 93 12.38 9.43 6.34
CA VAL A 93 11.99 8.66 5.14
C VAL A 93 11.13 9.48 4.21
N ASP A 94 10.91 10.75 4.56
CA ASP A 94 10.20 11.76 3.80
C ASP A 94 10.96 13.07 3.95
N THR A 95 10.82 13.95 2.97
CA THR A 95 11.29 15.32 3.04
C THR A 95 10.35 16.12 3.96
N PHE A 96 10.91 16.80 4.97
CA PHE A 96 10.16 17.71 5.82
C PHE A 96 10.19 19.10 5.20
N GLU A 97 9.10 19.48 4.58
CA GLU A 97 8.96 20.72 3.82
C GLU A 97 8.61 21.89 4.76
N ALA A 98 8.96 23.11 4.36
CA ALA A 98 8.57 24.32 5.08
C ALA A 98 7.07 24.60 4.92
N ASN A 99 6.52 24.31 3.72
CA ASN A 99 5.10 24.36 3.42
C ASN A 99 4.73 23.32 2.36
N SER A 100 4.15 22.20 2.80
CA SER A 100 3.74 21.14 1.88
C SER A 100 2.63 21.45 0.89
N LEU A 101 1.93 22.59 1.02
CA LEU A 101 0.98 23.01 0.00
C LEU A 101 1.67 23.49 -1.28
N ASN A 102 2.97 23.82 -1.22
CA ASN A 102 3.75 24.32 -2.36
C ASN A 102 4.39 23.22 -3.21
N SER A 103 4.34 21.95 -2.79
CA SER A 103 4.94 20.86 -3.57
C SER A 103 4.17 20.64 -4.89
N PRO A 104 4.83 20.14 -5.96
CA PRO A 104 4.16 19.92 -7.25
C PRO A 104 3.02 18.90 -7.14
N ALA A 105 3.18 17.85 -6.31
CA ALA A 105 2.14 16.85 -6.06
C ALA A 105 0.92 17.44 -5.35
N ALA A 106 1.14 18.39 -4.42
CA ALA A 106 0.07 19.05 -3.69
C ALA A 106 -0.80 19.96 -4.58
N GLN A 107 -0.36 20.32 -5.79
CA GLN A 107 -1.19 21.08 -6.72
C GLN A 107 -2.35 20.25 -7.26
N ASN A 108 -2.31 18.93 -7.18
CA ASN A 108 -3.37 18.04 -7.66
C ASN A 108 -3.63 16.92 -6.65
N PHE A 109 -3.96 17.33 -5.42
CA PHE A 109 -4.32 16.46 -4.31
C PHE A 109 -5.51 17.08 -3.56
N GLY A 110 -6.50 16.28 -3.18
CA GLY A 110 -7.66 16.72 -2.39
C GLY A 110 -8.99 16.42 -3.07
N ASP A 111 -9.94 17.36 -2.92
CA ASP A 111 -11.34 17.20 -3.33
C ASP A 111 -11.57 17.73 -4.75
N TYR A 112 -11.32 16.88 -5.74
CA TYR A 112 -11.48 17.16 -7.17
C TYR A 112 -12.60 16.30 -7.75
N GLN A 113 -13.59 16.93 -8.37
CA GLN A 113 -14.81 16.26 -8.85
C GLN A 113 -15.19 16.68 -10.26
N TYR A 114 -15.69 15.74 -11.04
CA TYR A 114 -16.19 16.05 -12.38
C TYR A 114 -17.62 16.58 -12.34
N VAL A 115 -17.86 17.64 -13.10
CA VAL A 115 -19.20 18.13 -13.47
C VAL A 115 -19.48 17.83 -14.93
N ASP A 116 -20.76 17.73 -15.30
CA ASP A 116 -21.18 17.64 -16.70
C ASP A 116 -21.16 19.02 -17.39
N ALA A 117 -21.53 19.05 -18.66
CA ALA A 117 -21.58 20.29 -19.45
C ALA A 117 -22.59 21.33 -18.93
N ASP A 118 -23.57 20.91 -18.13
CA ASP A 118 -24.57 21.76 -17.48
C ASP A 118 -24.14 22.20 -16.07
N GLY A 119 -22.98 21.74 -15.59
CA GLY A 119 -22.43 22.04 -14.27
C GLY A 119 -22.93 21.13 -13.15
N ASN A 120 -23.63 20.03 -13.45
CA ASN A 120 -24.07 19.08 -12.43
C ASN A 120 -22.97 18.09 -12.08
N TYR A 121 -22.82 17.77 -10.79
CA TYR A 121 -21.90 16.73 -10.33
C TYR A 121 -22.23 15.37 -10.96
N THR A 122 -21.21 14.76 -11.57
CA THR A 122 -21.31 13.43 -12.19
C THR A 122 -21.27 12.29 -11.16
N GLY A 123 -20.78 12.58 -9.95
CA GLY A 123 -20.51 11.59 -8.90
C GLY A 123 -19.14 10.90 -9.02
N HIS A 124 -18.28 11.36 -9.92
CA HIS A 124 -16.92 10.86 -10.10
C HIS A 124 -15.88 11.89 -9.68
N ALA A 125 -14.86 11.44 -8.96
CA ALA A 125 -13.71 12.25 -8.55
C ALA A 125 -12.48 11.91 -9.41
N TYR A 126 -11.48 12.79 -9.41
CA TYR A 126 -10.22 12.56 -10.12
C TYR A 126 -9.03 13.18 -9.40
N VAL A 127 -7.82 12.75 -9.76
CA VAL A 127 -6.57 13.41 -9.39
C VAL A 127 -5.58 13.26 -10.55
N SER A 128 -4.70 14.25 -10.71
CA SER A 128 -3.74 14.34 -11.81
C SER A 128 -2.32 14.32 -11.24
N TYR A 129 -1.55 13.27 -11.49
CA TYR A 129 -0.17 13.13 -11.01
C TYR A 129 0.80 13.89 -11.93
N ALA A 130 0.56 15.20 -12.06
CA ALA A 130 1.27 16.09 -12.97
C ALA A 130 2.75 16.28 -12.60
N GLU A 131 3.13 15.98 -11.36
CA GLU A 131 4.53 15.98 -10.91
C GLU A 131 5.39 14.87 -11.56
N GLY A 132 4.77 13.85 -12.15
CA GLY A 132 5.51 12.74 -12.76
C GLY A 132 6.40 12.02 -11.74
N ILE A 133 7.69 11.88 -12.06
CA ILE A 133 8.66 11.23 -11.16
C ILE A 133 9.13 12.12 -9.99
N TYR A 134 8.77 13.41 -10.00
CA TYR A 134 9.28 14.42 -9.08
C TYR A 134 8.47 14.44 -7.77
N VAL A 135 8.49 13.32 -7.04
CA VAL A 135 7.90 13.15 -5.71
C VAL A 135 8.97 13.29 -4.63
N GLY A 136 8.70 14.07 -3.59
CA GLY A 136 9.61 14.25 -2.44
C GLY A 136 10.97 14.81 -2.84
N TYR A 137 12.05 14.24 -2.29
CA TYR A 137 13.43 14.66 -2.57
C TYR A 137 13.78 14.66 -4.06
N ARG A 138 13.14 13.80 -4.88
CA ARG A 138 13.35 13.82 -6.34
C ARG A 138 12.99 15.18 -6.94
N TYR A 139 12.02 15.91 -6.41
CA TYR A 139 11.72 17.28 -6.83
C TYR A 139 12.73 18.28 -6.26
N TYR A 140 12.82 18.38 -4.93
CA TYR A 140 13.56 19.44 -4.26
C TYR A 140 15.05 19.43 -4.61
N GLU A 141 15.66 18.25 -4.62
CA GLU A 141 17.08 18.10 -4.91
C GLU A 141 17.41 18.33 -6.39
N THR A 142 16.49 17.97 -7.30
CA THR A 142 16.68 18.19 -8.73
C THR A 142 16.51 19.65 -9.09
N ARG A 143 15.49 20.32 -8.55
CA ARG A 143 15.30 21.75 -8.77
C ARG A 143 16.42 22.57 -8.15
N TYR A 144 16.96 22.15 -7.00
CA TYR A 144 18.17 22.72 -6.41
C TYR A 144 19.39 22.55 -7.32
N GLU A 145 19.67 21.34 -7.83
CA GLU A 145 20.78 21.11 -8.78
C GLU A 145 20.67 22.06 -9.97
N ASP A 146 19.48 22.15 -10.58
CA ASP A 146 19.26 22.99 -11.76
C ASP A 146 19.38 24.48 -11.46
N ALA A 147 18.97 24.93 -10.27
CA ALA A 147 19.18 26.31 -9.80
C ALA A 147 20.67 26.63 -9.62
N VAL A 148 21.45 25.73 -8.99
CA VAL A 148 22.91 25.90 -8.81
C VAL A 148 23.63 25.96 -10.15
N LEU A 149 23.21 25.13 -11.12
CA LEU A 149 23.80 25.07 -12.45
C LEU A 149 23.28 26.16 -13.41
N GLY A 150 22.26 26.93 -13.02
CA GLY A 150 21.65 27.97 -13.85
C GLY A 150 20.95 27.42 -15.09
N GLN A 151 20.26 26.28 -14.96
CA GLN A 151 19.60 25.58 -16.07
C GLN A 151 18.12 25.25 -15.75
N GLY A 152 17.43 24.65 -16.73
CA GLY A 152 16.07 24.13 -16.54
C GLY A 152 14.99 25.17 -16.24
N ASN A 153 15.31 26.47 -16.38
CA ASN A 153 14.43 27.56 -15.95
C ASN A 153 13.95 27.40 -14.49
N ALA A 154 14.87 27.08 -13.57
CA ALA A 154 14.55 26.80 -12.17
C ALA A 154 14.00 28.01 -11.36
N GLY A 155 14.13 29.21 -11.90
CA GLY A 155 13.72 30.47 -11.26
C GLY A 155 14.62 30.86 -10.08
N ASP A 156 14.06 31.64 -9.15
CA ASP A 156 14.72 32.06 -7.91
C ASP A 156 14.59 30.99 -6.79
N PHE A 157 14.64 29.70 -7.14
CA PHE A 157 14.43 28.60 -6.19
C PHE A 157 15.50 28.60 -5.08
N ASP A 158 15.04 28.67 -3.82
CA ASP A 158 15.88 28.68 -2.62
C ASP A 158 15.59 27.46 -1.75
N TYR A 159 16.52 26.50 -1.74
CA TYR A 159 16.37 25.23 -1.05
C TYR A 159 16.12 25.39 0.46
N ASP A 160 16.86 26.30 1.12
CA ASP A 160 16.77 26.51 2.58
C ASP A 160 15.43 27.12 3.02
N SER A 161 14.68 27.68 2.07
CA SER A 161 13.34 28.21 2.29
C SER A 161 12.24 27.16 2.12
N GLU A 162 12.53 26.08 1.38
CA GLU A 162 11.56 25.06 0.98
C GLU A 162 11.70 23.76 1.80
N VAL A 163 12.92 23.36 2.17
CA VAL A 163 13.19 22.12 2.92
C VAL A 163 13.72 22.44 4.33
N VAL A 164 13.13 21.80 5.33
CA VAL A 164 13.52 21.89 6.74
C VAL A 164 14.45 20.74 7.12
N TYR A 165 14.07 19.51 6.78
CA TYR A 165 14.90 18.32 6.95
C TYR A 165 14.83 17.46 5.68
N PRO A 166 15.97 17.19 5.01
CA PRO A 166 16.01 16.35 3.81
C PRO A 166 15.56 14.91 4.07
N PHE A 167 15.23 14.18 3.01
CA PHE A 167 15.13 12.72 3.06
C PHE A 167 16.47 12.09 3.47
N GLY A 168 16.47 11.15 4.42
CA GLY A 168 17.67 10.52 4.99
C GLY A 168 18.29 11.26 6.19
N TYR A 169 17.77 12.44 6.55
CA TYR A 169 18.31 13.23 7.66
C TYR A 169 18.08 12.55 9.02
N GLY A 170 19.09 12.58 9.90
CA GLY A 170 18.90 12.13 11.29
C GLY A 170 20.16 12.24 12.13
N LEU A 171 19.97 12.69 13.37
CA LEU A 171 21.03 12.96 14.34
C LEU A 171 21.30 11.77 15.28
N SER A 172 22.43 11.84 15.96
CA SER A 172 22.89 10.91 16.98
C SER A 172 23.48 11.68 18.16
N TYR A 173 23.58 11.05 19.33
CA TYR A 173 24.33 11.61 20.47
C TYR A 173 25.85 11.51 20.29
N THR A 174 26.30 10.85 19.21
CA THR A 174 27.70 10.79 18.80
C THR A 174 27.84 11.32 17.36
N SER A 175 29.08 11.43 16.88
CA SER A 175 29.39 11.80 15.50
C SER A 175 30.14 10.66 14.80
N PHE A 176 30.07 10.63 13.48
CA PHE A 176 30.73 9.61 12.67
C PHE A 176 31.60 10.26 11.59
N ASP A 177 32.80 9.72 11.43
CA ASP A 177 33.71 10.09 10.35
C ASP A 177 33.68 8.99 9.30
N TRP A 178 33.62 9.39 8.03
CA TRP A 178 33.61 8.48 6.89
C TRP A 178 34.90 8.59 6.08
N ALA A 179 35.50 7.44 5.74
CA ALA A 179 36.75 7.38 4.99
C ALA A 179 36.79 6.18 4.03
N ASN A 180 37.80 6.15 3.17
CA ASN A 180 38.10 5.02 2.27
C ASN A 180 36.92 4.58 1.38
N TYR A 181 36.06 5.54 1.00
CA TYR A 181 34.99 5.32 0.04
C TYR A 181 35.54 4.75 -1.28
N LYS A 182 34.91 3.69 -1.77
CA LYS A 182 35.22 3.09 -3.08
C LYS A 182 34.02 2.34 -3.63
N THR A 183 33.98 2.24 -4.95
CA THR A 183 33.02 1.42 -5.70
C THR A 183 33.76 0.40 -6.54
N THR A 184 33.28 -0.84 -6.57
CA THR A 184 33.80 -1.90 -7.45
C THR A 184 32.65 -2.55 -8.20
N TRP A 185 32.86 -2.84 -9.47
CA TRP A 185 31.89 -3.52 -10.31
C TRP A 185 32.34 -4.95 -10.61
N ASP A 186 31.45 -5.92 -10.40
CA ASP A 186 31.60 -7.31 -10.85
C ASP A 186 30.42 -7.64 -11.76
N GLY A 187 30.67 -7.72 -13.07
CA GLY A 187 29.59 -7.73 -14.07
C GLY A 187 28.70 -6.50 -13.92
N ASN A 188 27.41 -6.74 -13.63
CA ASN A 188 26.40 -5.71 -13.45
C ASN A 188 26.20 -5.30 -11.99
N THR A 189 26.88 -5.93 -11.03
CA THR A 189 26.72 -5.62 -9.61
C THR A 189 27.75 -4.61 -9.16
N CYS A 190 27.29 -3.46 -8.66
CA CYS A 190 28.12 -2.47 -8.00
C CYS A 190 28.17 -2.74 -6.49
N THR A 191 29.38 -2.82 -5.94
CA THR A 191 29.64 -2.84 -4.50
C THR A 191 30.24 -1.52 -4.06
N VAL A 192 29.52 -0.78 -3.22
CA VAL A 192 30.01 0.41 -2.51
C VAL A 192 30.54 -0.03 -1.16
N SER A 193 31.72 0.47 -0.78
CA SER A 193 32.28 0.22 0.56
C SER A 193 32.89 1.49 1.14
N ILE A 194 32.70 1.67 2.44
CA ILE A 194 33.12 2.86 3.18
C ILE A 194 33.43 2.50 4.62
N ASP A 195 34.48 3.07 5.17
CA ASP A 195 34.81 2.92 6.58
C ASP A 195 34.08 3.98 7.39
N VAL A 196 33.27 3.54 8.34
CA VAL A 196 32.54 4.40 9.28
C VAL A 196 33.16 4.26 10.66
N THR A 197 33.70 5.36 11.19
CA THR A 197 34.31 5.43 12.52
C THR A 197 33.42 6.23 13.45
N ASN A 198 33.07 5.69 14.62
CA ASN A 198 32.45 6.48 15.67
C ASN A 198 33.49 7.45 16.25
N ALA A 199 33.37 8.73 15.91
CA ALA A 199 34.32 9.78 16.26
C ALA A 199 34.00 10.50 17.57
N GLY A 200 32.83 10.24 18.16
CA GLY A 200 32.42 10.85 19.42
C GLY A 200 32.77 10.00 20.66
N ASN A 201 32.04 10.24 21.75
CA ASN A 201 32.39 9.74 23.09
C ASN A 201 31.38 8.73 23.66
N VAL A 202 30.32 8.39 22.92
CA VAL A 202 29.31 7.40 23.31
C VAL A 202 29.05 6.43 22.16
N ALA A 203 28.63 5.21 22.48
CA ALA A 203 28.31 4.21 21.46
C ALA A 203 27.13 4.68 20.59
N GLY A 204 27.12 4.29 19.31
CA GLY A 204 26.07 4.70 18.37
C GLY A 204 26.07 3.88 17.09
N LYS A 205 25.06 4.11 16.25
CA LYS A 205 24.95 3.56 14.89
C LYS A 205 24.79 4.68 13.88
N ASP A 206 25.30 4.45 12.67
CA ASP A 206 25.11 5.35 11.53
C ASP A 206 24.58 4.60 10.30
N VAL A 207 24.05 5.34 9.33
CA VAL A 207 23.48 4.82 8.09
C VAL A 207 24.28 5.34 6.92
N VAL A 208 24.74 4.43 6.06
CA VAL A 208 25.35 4.73 4.76
C VAL A 208 24.28 4.62 3.70
N GLU A 209 23.85 5.76 3.18
CA GLU A 209 22.87 5.86 2.10
C GLU A 209 23.62 5.98 0.77
N VAL A 210 23.30 5.13 -0.21
CA VAL A 210 23.96 5.16 -1.52
C VAL A 210 22.99 5.68 -2.56
N TYR A 211 23.40 6.76 -3.22
CA TYR A 211 22.64 7.41 -4.28
C TYR A 211 23.36 7.29 -5.61
N ALA A 212 22.58 7.29 -6.69
CA ALA A 212 23.08 7.41 -8.05
C ALA A 212 22.49 8.63 -8.75
N GLN A 213 23.27 9.24 -9.62
CA GLN A 213 22.81 10.24 -10.59
C GLN A 213 23.00 9.69 -12.00
N SER A 214 21.91 9.68 -12.77
CA SER A 214 21.91 9.36 -14.19
C SER A 214 22.21 10.60 -15.04
N PRO A 215 22.88 10.46 -16.21
CA PRO A 215 23.03 11.57 -17.13
C PRO A 215 21.66 11.98 -17.70
N TYR A 216 21.43 13.29 -17.84
CA TYR A 216 20.23 13.86 -18.49
C TYR A 216 20.63 14.44 -19.86
N THR A 217 20.40 13.65 -20.90
CA THR A 217 20.95 13.81 -22.26
C THR A 217 20.00 14.57 -23.19
N ASP A 218 20.47 14.88 -24.39
CA ASP A 218 19.60 15.45 -25.44
C ASP A 218 18.52 14.45 -25.89
N TYR A 219 18.79 13.14 -25.82
CA TYR A 219 17.79 12.10 -26.10
C TYR A 219 16.65 12.17 -25.08
N ASP A 220 16.98 12.30 -23.80
CA ASP A 220 15.99 12.39 -22.72
C ASP A 220 15.08 13.60 -22.92
N ARG A 221 15.65 14.77 -23.19
CA ARG A 221 14.88 16.00 -23.45
C ARG A 221 13.98 15.88 -24.69
N ALA A 222 14.48 15.24 -25.75
CA ALA A 222 13.72 15.07 -26.99
C ALA A 222 12.53 14.11 -26.82
N ASN A 223 12.66 13.11 -25.94
CA ASN A 223 11.64 12.09 -25.70
C ASN A 223 10.86 12.29 -24.38
N GLY A 224 11.16 13.32 -23.60
CA GLY A 224 10.51 13.61 -22.32
C GLY A 224 10.76 12.53 -21.26
N VAL A 225 11.98 11.97 -21.21
CA VAL A 225 12.40 11.01 -20.18
C VAL A 225 12.96 11.79 -19.00
N GLU A 226 12.18 11.93 -17.95
CA GLU A 226 12.59 12.73 -16.79
C GLU A 226 13.55 11.96 -15.88
N LYS A 227 14.47 12.67 -15.21
CA LYS A 227 15.46 12.07 -14.28
C LYS A 227 15.70 12.96 -13.08
N SER A 228 15.74 12.38 -11.89
CA SER A 228 16.12 13.12 -10.68
C SER A 228 17.64 13.38 -10.63
N ALA A 229 18.05 14.40 -9.89
CA ALA A 229 19.46 14.71 -9.67
C ALA A 229 20.17 13.61 -8.87
N VAL A 230 19.48 13.00 -7.91
CA VAL A 230 19.92 11.79 -7.21
C VAL A 230 18.72 10.87 -6.99
N GLN A 231 18.98 9.58 -6.92
CA GLN A 231 18.02 8.57 -6.48
C GLN A 231 18.70 7.57 -5.56
N LEU A 232 18.04 7.19 -4.47
CA LEU A 232 18.51 6.12 -3.59
C LEU A 232 18.58 4.82 -4.39
N VAL A 233 19.71 4.12 -4.34
CA VAL A 233 19.86 2.80 -4.98
C VAL A 233 19.89 1.66 -3.98
N ASN A 234 20.48 1.88 -2.79
CA ASN A 234 20.40 0.99 -1.64
C ASN A 234 21.02 1.69 -0.39
N TYR A 235 20.96 1.04 0.78
CA TYR A 235 21.52 1.56 2.03
C TYR A 235 22.07 0.45 2.92
N GLY A 236 22.91 0.81 3.89
CA GLY A 236 23.42 -0.10 4.92
C GLY A 236 23.56 0.60 6.26
N LYS A 237 23.39 -0.14 7.36
CA LYS A 237 23.52 0.39 8.72
C LYS A 237 24.68 -0.25 9.45
N THR A 238 25.42 0.53 10.23
CA THR A 238 26.47 -0.02 11.08
C THR A 238 25.87 -0.91 12.17
N LYS A 239 26.69 -1.83 12.68
CA LYS A 239 26.48 -2.37 14.03
C LYS A 239 26.61 -1.23 15.06
N LEU A 240 26.31 -1.52 16.33
CA LEU A 240 26.62 -0.57 17.40
C LEU A 240 28.14 -0.43 17.50
N LEU A 241 28.66 0.79 17.26
CA LEU A 241 30.08 1.10 17.32
C LEU A 241 30.41 1.78 18.64
N GLU A 242 31.39 1.25 19.37
CA GLU A 242 31.98 1.92 20.52
C GLU A 242 32.80 3.15 20.09
N PRO A 243 33.06 4.13 20.98
CA PRO A 243 33.93 5.27 20.67
C PRO A 243 35.29 4.86 20.07
N GLY A 244 35.62 5.40 18.90
CA GLY A 244 36.82 5.09 18.12
C GLY A 244 36.78 3.77 17.34
N GLU A 245 35.73 2.96 17.48
CA GLU A 245 35.55 1.75 16.68
C GLU A 245 35.19 2.10 15.23
N THR A 246 35.69 1.30 14.29
CA THR A 246 35.45 1.43 12.86
C THR A 246 34.82 0.17 12.30
N GLN A 247 33.83 0.33 11.41
CA GLN A 247 33.29 -0.73 10.58
C GLN A 247 33.35 -0.32 9.10
N THR A 248 33.82 -1.22 8.24
CA THR A 248 33.56 -1.11 6.80
C THR A 248 32.13 -1.53 6.51
N VAL A 249 31.29 -0.59 6.09
CA VAL A 249 29.93 -0.86 5.61
C VAL A 249 30.01 -1.15 4.12
N THR A 250 29.26 -2.17 3.68
CA THR A 250 29.18 -2.56 2.27
C THR A 250 27.72 -2.53 1.82
N VAL A 251 27.46 -1.89 0.69
CA VAL A 251 26.13 -1.73 0.09
C VAL A 251 26.23 -2.13 -1.38
N THR A 252 25.30 -2.97 -1.84
CA THR A 252 25.30 -3.49 -3.21
C THR A 252 24.04 -3.13 -3.97
N PHE A 253 24.16 -2.82 -5.25
CA PHE A 253 23.04 -2.65 -6.17
C PHE A 253 23.44 -3.08 -7.57
N ASP A 254 22.48 -3.48 -8.40
CA ASP A 254 22.72 -3.89 -9.78
C ASP A 254 22.51 -2.71 -10.75
N GLN A 255 23.12 -2.80 -11.94
CA GLN A 255 23.04 -1.77 -12.99
C GLN A 255 21.59 -1.45 -13.38
N ASP A 256 20.67 -2.39 -13.20
CA ASP A 256 19.25 -2.21 -13.48
C ASP A 256 18.60 -1.12 -12.61
N ALA A 257 19.18 -0.77 -11.47
CA ALA A 257 18.76 0.35 -10.64
C ALA A 257 19.04 1.72 -11.29
N LEU A 258 19.79 1.75 -12.40
CA LEU A 258 20.15 2.97 -13.14
C LEU A 258 19.30 3.22 -14.39
N LYS A 259 18.40 2.29 -14.74
CA LYS A 259 17.53 2.40 -15.91
C LYS A 259 16.45 3.47 -15.69
N ALA A 260 16.03 4.11 -16.78
CA ALA A 260 14.87 5.01 -16.82
C ALA A 260 13.87 4.47 -17.84
N TYR A 261 12.58 4.76 -17.68
CA TYR A 261 11.52 4.33 -18.58
C TYR A 261 11.20 5.41 -19.60
N ASP A 262 11.40 5.12 -20.89
CA ASP A 262 11.06 6.02 -21.98
C ASP A 262 9.66 5.70 -22.50
N ALA A 263 8.67 6.46 -22.05
CA ALA A 263 7.26 6.28 -22.43
C ALA A 263 6.92 6.76 -23.84
N ASN A 264 7.73 7.63 -24.46
CA ASN A 264 7.35 8.30 -25.71
C ASN A 264 8.18 7.81 -26.91
N GLY A 265 9.47 7.58 -26.71
CA GLY A 265 10.41 7.12 -27.74
C GLY A 265 10.46 5.59 -27.82
N ALA A 266 11.26 4.98 -26.93
CA ALA A 266 11.54 3.54 -26.94
C ALA A 266 10.37 2.67 -26.44
N LYS A 267 9.47 3.21 -25.61
CA LYS A 267 8.35 2.51 -24.96
C LYS A 267 8.81 1.33 -24.11
N THR A 268 9.92 1.51 -23.42
CA THR A 268 10.57 0.51 -22.58
C THR A 268 11.59 1.17 -21.64
N TYR A 269 12.18 0.41 -20.72
CA TYR A 269 13.35 0.83 -19.98
C TYR A 269 14.58 1.00 -20.88
N ILE A 270 15.29 2.10 -20.67
CA ILE A 270 16.52 2.49 -21.35
C ILE A 270 17.68 2.64 -20.38
N LEU A 271 18.90 2.54 -20.90
CA LEU A 271 20.13 2.93 -20.22
C LEU A 271 20.92 3.88 -21.10
N ASP A 272 21.10 5.12 -20.64
CA ASP A 272 21.84 6.13 -21.39
C ASP A 272 23.34 5.87 -21.43
N ALA A 273 23.96 6.37 -22.49
CA ALA A 273 25.41 6.49 -22.52
C ALA A 273 25.83 7.74 -21.74
N GLY A 274 27.00 7.69 -21.12
CA GLY A 274 27.58 8.84 -20.42
C GLY A 274 27.98 8.53 -18.99
N THR A 275 28.25 9.59 -18.24
CA THR A 275 28.75 9.49 -16.87
C THR A 275 27.61 9.43 -15.88
N TYR A 276 27.55 8.33 -15.13
CA TYR A 276 26.77 8.19 -13.92
C TYR A 276 27.65 8.55 -12.72
N TYR A 277 27.08 9.18 -11.70
CA TYR A 277 27.77 9.43 -10.44
C TYR A 277 27.15 8.56 -9.34
N ILE A 278 27.98 7.86 -8.58
CA ILE A 278 27.57 7.07 -7.42
C ILE A 278 28.15 7.76 -6.20
N THR A 279 27.35 7.98 -5.17
CA THR A 279 27.81 8.64 -3.95
C THR A 279 27.24 7.97 -2.70
N ALA A 280 28.02 7.98 -1.62
CA ALA A 280 27.50 7.75 -0.28
C ALA A 280 27.27 9.10 0.41
N ALA A 281 26.12 9.26 1.08
CA ALA A 281 25.77 10.50 1.76
C ALA A 281 24.99 10.24 3.07
N HIS A 282 24.93 11.25 3.94
CA HIS A 282 24.17 11.18 5.19
C HIS A 282 22.69 11.51 5.01
N ASP A 283 22.34 12.17 3.91
CA ASP A 283 20.99 12.47 3.45
C ASP A 283 21.03 12.83 1.94
N SER A 284 19.85 13.02 1.36
CA SER A 284 19.66 13.33 -0.06
C SER A 284 20.29 14.67 -0.51
N HIS A 285 20.36 15.67 0.38
CA HIS A 285 20.92 16.98 0.05
C HIS A 285 22.45 16.94 0.02
N ASP A 286 23.05 16.24 0.98
CA ASP A 286 24.47 15.89 0.96
C ASP A 286 24.82 15.10 -0.30
N ALA A 287 23.95 14.21 -0.76
CA ALA A 287 24.17 13.44 -1.99
C ALA A 287 24.26 14.35 -3.23
N VAL A 288 23.33 15.29 -3.43
CA VAL A 288 23.41 16.24 -4.55
C VAL A 288 24.62 17.14 -4.42
N ASN A 289 24.91 17.66 -3.22
CA ASN A 289 26.07 18.51 -3.01
C ASN A 289 27.39 17.76 -3.28
N ASN A 290 27.51 16.50 -2.89
CA ASN A 290 28.67 15.65 -3.21
C ASN A 290 28.87 15.56 -4.73
N VAL A 291 27.82 15.27 -5.49
CA VAL A 291 27.87 15.16 -6.96
C VAL A 291 28.19 16.51 -7.60
N LEU A 292 27.56 17.59 -7.17
CA LEU A 292 27.84 18.95 -7.65
C LEU A 292 29.30 19.36 -7.38
N ALA A 293 29.85 19.03 -6.21
CA ALA A 293 31.26 19.26 -5.87
C ALA A 293 32.19 18.41 -6.75
N ALA A 294 31.84 17.16 -7.04
CA ALA A 294 32.60 16.31 -7.98
C ALA A 294 32.56 16.84 -9.42
N LYS A 295 31.50 17.56 -9.80
CA LYS A 295 31.39 18.32 -11.06
C LYS A 295 32.12 19.67 -11.03
N GLY A 296 32.67 20.09 -9.87
CA GLY A 296 33.42 21.34 -9.71
C GLY A 296 32.58 22.56 -9.31
N SER A 297 31.33 22.37 -8.90
CA SER A 297 30.47 23.46 -8.40
C SER A 297 30.92 23.90 -7.00
N ASN A 298 30.74 25.19 -6.68
CA ASN A 298 31.09 25.75 -5.37
C ASN A 298 29.94 25.56 -4.38
N VAL A 299 29.75 24.33 -3.91
CA VAL A 299 28.74 23.94 -2.91
C VAL A 299 29.40 23.23 -1.74
N SER A 300 28.66 23.06 -0.63
CA SER A 300 29.15 22.38 0.57
C SER A 300 29.06 20.85 0.44
N GLY A 301 29.77 20.27 -0.54
CA GLY A 301 29.78 18.82 -0.79
C GLY A 301 31.17 18.19 -0.68
N ASN A 302 31.20 16.86 -0.56
CA ASN A 302 32.40 16.05 -0.46
C ASN A 302 32.62 15.18 -1.72
N ALA A 303 33.38 15.71 -2.68
CA ALA A 303 33.73 15.00 -3.91
C ALA A 303 34.51 13.69 -3.69
N ALA A 304 35.12 13.47 -2.51
CA ALA A 304 35.82 12.21 -2.20
C ALA A 304 34.86 11.03 -1.91
N LEU A 305 33.57 11.32 -1.70
CA LEU A 305 32.51 10.33 -1.52
C LEU A 305 31.76 10.04 -2.83
N VAL A 306 32.34 10.41 -3.98
CA VAL A 306 31.74 10.22 -5.30
C VAL A 306 32.69 9.43 -6.20
N ASN A 307 32.15 8.43 -6.89
CA ASN A 307 32.81 7.78 -8.01
C ASN A 307 31.96 7.91 -9.27
N SER A 308 32.63 8.12 -10.41
CA SER A 308 31.99 8.06 -11.71
C SER A 308 31.95 6.62 -12.24
N TYR A 309 30.83 6.24 -12.84
CA TYR A 309 30.66 5.02 -13.60
C TYR A 309 30.25 5.37 -15.03
N VAL A 310 30.89 4.75 -16.02
CA VAL A 310 30.53 4.90 -17.44
C VAL A 310 30.21 3.50 -17.95
N PRO A 311 28.94 3.21 -18.27
CA PRO A 311 28.56 1.90 -18.80
C PRO A 311 29.17 1.70 -20.19
N SER A 312 29.16 0.46 -20.67
CA SER A 312 29.85 0.10 -21.91
C SER A 312 29.15 0.59 -23.19
N ASN A 313 27.87 0.96 -23.09
CA ASN A 313 27.10 1.50 -24.21
C ASN A 313 27.61 2.90 -24.57
N THR A 314 27.67 3.16 -25.88
CA THR A 314 28.12 4.45 -26.44
C THR A 314 26.96 5.30 -26.94
N GLU A 315 25.78 4.70 -27.05
CA GLU A 315 24.50 5.31 -27.40
C GLU A 315 23.46 4.85 -26.37
N VAL A 316 22.25 5.43 -26.40
CA VAL A 316 21.14 4.99 -25.57
C VAL A 316 20.82 3.53 -25.87
N ASP A 317 20.91 2.68 -24.85
CA ASP A 317 20.55 1.27 -24.92
C ASP A 317 19.05 1.12 -24.66
N THR A 318 18.33 0.67 -25.69
CA THR A 318 16.89 0.42 -25.67
C THR A 318 16.56 -1.08 -25.65
N THR A 319 17.56 -1.93 -25.42
CA THR A 319 17.48 -3.38 -25.64
C THR A 319 17.74 -4.20 -24.39
N THR A 320 18.73 -3.84 -23.57
CA THR A 320 19.15 -4.63 -22.40
C THR A 320 18.01 -4.81 -21.38
N TYR A 321 17.17 -3.79 -21.21
CA TYR A 321 16.05 -3.82 -20.27
C TYR A 321 14.68 -3.81 -20.99
N ALA A 322 14.64 -4.24 -22.25
CA ALA A 322 13.40 -4.34 -23.04
C ALA A 322 12.57 -5.60 -22.75
N THR A 323 13.10 -6.48 -21.93
CA THR A 323 12.41 -7.67 -21.44
C THR A 323 12.49 -7.71 -19.93
N ASP A 324 11.42 -8.17 -19.30
CA ASP A 324 11.37 -8.41 -17.88
C ASP A 324 12.40 -9.48 -17.47
N SER A 325 13.08 -9.27 -16.35
CA SER A 325 14.19 -10.14 -15.93
C SER A 325 13.72 -11.47 -15.33
N LYS A 326 12.46 -11.57 -14.90
CA LYS A 326 11.86 -12.76 -14.31
C LYS A 326 11.09 -13.58 -15.34
N SER A 327 10.19 -12.96 -16.10
CA SER A 327 9.34 -13.67 -17.07
C SER A 327 9.98 -13.81 -18.46
N GLY A 328 10.89 -12.90 -18.83
CA GLY A 328 11.39 -12.75 -20.20
C GLY A 328 10.39 -12.11 -21.17
N SER A 329 9.22 -11.68 -20.69
CA SER A 329 8.21 -10.98 -21.49
C SER A 329 8.71 -9.62 -21.94
N GLN A 330 8.21 -9.15 -23.09
CA GLN A 330 8.55 -7.82 -23.59
C GLN A 330 7.92 -6.74 -22.71
N VAL A 331 8.71 -5.76 -22.30
CA VAL A 331 8.23 -4.57 -21.59
C VAL A 331 7.74 -3.55 -22.62
N THR A 332 6.51 -3.08 -22.48
CA THR A 332 5.91 -2.06 -23.37
C THR A 332 5.03 -1.08 -22.59
N ASN A 333 4.56 0.02 -23.22
CA ASN A 333 3.59 0.89 -22.55
C ASN A 333 2.28 0.13 -22.29
N LEU A 334 1.76 0.23 -21.08
CA LEU A 334 0.49 -0.38 -20.67
C LEU A 334 -0.58 0.66 -20.27
N PHE A 335 -0.17 1.86 -19.90
CA PHE A 335 -0.99 2.88 -19.24
C PHE A 335 -1.12 4.16 -20.08
N ASP A 336 -1.00 4.08 -21.41
CA ASP A 336 -1.24 5.21 -22.33
C ASP A 336 -2.63 5.85 -22.07
N ASP A 337 -3.63 5.02 -21.76
CA ASP A 337 -4.99 5.45 -21.40
C ASP A 337 -5.08 6.24 -20.09
N ALA A 338 -4.13 6.05 -19.17
CA ALA A 338 -4.08 6.73 -17.87
C ALA A 338 -3.28 8.05 -17.91
N LYS A 339 -2.55 8.33 -18.99
CA LYS A 339 -1.77 9.56 -19.17
C LYS A 339 -2.67 10.82 -19.15
N GLY A 340 -3.88 10.72 -19.69
CA GLY A 340 -4.79 11.86 -19.79
C GLY A 340 -4.21 13.05 -20.59
N ASP A 341 -4.95 14.16 -20.60
CA ASP A 341 -4.50 15.44 -21.17
C ASP A 341 -3.96 16.34 -20.07
N ILE A 342 -2.71 16.06 -19.66
CA ILE A 342 -2.02 16.71 -18.54
C ILE A 342 -0.67 17.23 -19.02
N THR A 343 -0.36 18.48 -18.65
CA THR A 343 1.01 18.99 -18.73
C THR A 343 1.81 18.43 -17.57
N TYR A 344 2.78 17.56 -17.87
CA TYR A 344 3.67 16.99 -16.87
C TYR A 344 4.87 17.90 -16.59
N LEU A 345 5.27 17.95 -15.33
CA LEU A 345 6.45 18.66 -14.86
C LEU A 345 7.71 18.09 -15.52
N THR A 346 8.52 18.96 -16.11
CA THR A 346 9.81 18.61 -16.69
C THR A 346 10.92 19.48 -16.12
N ARG A 347 12.06 18.87 -15.83
CA ARG A 347 13.25 19.62 -15.42
C ARG A 347 13.89 20.43 -16.55
N ALA A 348 13.41 20.28 -17.79
CA ALA A 348 13.81 21.14 -18.90
C ALA A 348 13.23 22.56 -18.79
N ASP A 349 12.09 22.74 -18.10
CA ASP A 349 11.43 24.04 -17.89
C ASP A 349 10.53 24.01 -16.64
N TRP A 350 11.13 24.23 -15.46
CA TRP A 350 10.44 24.15 -14.17
C TRP A 350 9.30 25.17 -14.05
N GLU A 351 9.54 26.45 -14.32
CA GLU A 351 8.49 27.47 -14.18
C GLU A 351 7.37 27.32 -15.23
N GLY A 352 7.72 26.95 -16.47
CA GLY A 352 6.75 26.79 -17.54
C GLY A 352 5.84 25.57 -17.37
N THR A 353 6.32 24.54 -16.68
CA THR A 353 5.61 23.26 -16.50
C THR A 353 5.23 22.93 -15.06
N PHE A 354 5.50 23.83 -14.11
CA PHE A 354 5.07 23.65 -12.72
C PHE A 354 3.56 23.36 -12.66
N PRO A 355 3.13 22.26 -12.01
CA PRO A 355 1.72 21.88 -12.00
C PRO A 355 0.81 23.01 -11.51
N LYS A 356 -0.33 23.13 -12.15
CA LYS A 356 -1.45 23.95 -11.68
C LYS A 356 -2.57 23.03 -11.22
N HIS A 357 -3.48 23.54 -10.40
CA HIS A 357 -4.73 22.84 -10.10
C HIS A 357 -5.46 22.49 -11.39
N ASP A 358 -5.73 21.20 -11.60
CA ASP A 358 -6.46 20.71 -12.77
C ASP A 358 -7.97 20.87 -12.54
N GLY A 359 -8.45 22.11 -12.56
CA GLY A 359 -9.86 22.46 -12.32
C GLY A 359 -10.01 23.88 -11.79
N GLU A 360 -11.25 24.27 -11.50
CA GLU A 360 -11.59 25.57 -10.92
C GLU A 360 -12.37 25.38 -9.61
N PRO A 361 -12.26 26.29 -8.62
CA PRO A 361 -13.03 26.18 -7.38
C PRO A 361 -14.53 26.40 -7.64
N ASP A 362 -15.40 25.51 -7.15
CA ASP A 362 -16.85 25.77 -7.11
C ASP A 362 -17.17 26.61 -5.87
N GLU A 363 -17.27 27.93 -6.04
CA GLU A 363 -17.57 28.91 -4.98
C GLU A 363 -18.90 28.66 -4.26
N ASN A 364 -19.78 27.80 -4.79
CA ASN A 364 -21.03 27.42 -4.15
C ASN A 364 -20.91 26.16 -3.29
N ASN A 365 -19.78 25.44 -3.36
CA ASN A 365 -19.60 24.15 -2.71
C ASN A 365 -18.34 24.12 -1.86
N VAL A 366 -18.51 24.42 -0.57
CA VAL A 366 -17.46 24.25 0.44
C VAL A 366 -17.14 22.77 0.57
N SER A 367 -15.88 22.40 0.35
CA SER A 367 -15.40 21.02 0.38
C SER A 367 -15.71 20.34 1.71
N THR A 368 -16.39 19.20 1.68
CA THR A 368 -16.59 18.32 2.85
C THR A 368 -15.43 17.36 3.08
N TRP A 369 -14.57 17.21 2.08
CA TRP A 369 -13.44 16.28 2.04
C TRP A 369 -12.11 16.93 2.46
N GLY A 370 -12.15 18.22 2.79
CA GLY A 370 -10.98 18.92 3.33
C GLY A 370 -10.02 19.38 2.25
N ALA A 371 -10.51 20.15 1.28
CA ALA A 371 -9.67 20.94 0.39
C ALA A 371 -8.81 21.96 1.16
N GLU A 372 -7.77 22.43 0.49
CA GLU A 372 -7.00 23.60 0.88
C GLU A 372 -7.84 24.89 0.75
N ILE A 373 -7.34 25.98 1.34
CA ILE A 373 -7.94 27.30 1.13
C ILE A 373 -7.65 27.74 -0.31
N ASN A 374 -8.70 27.89 -1.12
CA ASN A 374 -8.60 28.18 -2.55
C ASN A 374 -9.57 29.26 -3.03
N GLY A 375 -10.32 29.91 -2.13
CA GLY A 375 -11.23 30.99 -2.48
C GLY A 375 -11.59 31.89 -1.31
N THR A 376 -12.60 32.73 -1.50
CA THR A 376 -13.12 33.65 -0.49
C THR A 376 -14.64 33.59 -0.48
N ASP A 377 -15.25 33.49 0.70
CA ASP A 377 -16.70 33.48 0.86
C ASP A 377 -17.34 34.85 0.64
N ALA A 378 -18.67 34.89 0.64
CA ALA A 378 -19.45 36.12 0.40
C ALA A 378 -19.18 37.23 1.44
N ASP A 379 -18.65 36.89 2.62
CA ASP A 379 -18.31 37.81 3.69
C ASP A 379 -16.83 38.27 3.63
N GLY A 380 -16.07 37.80 2.63
CA GLY A 380 -14.66 38.15 2.45
C GLY A 380 -13.69 37.29 3.25
N ASN A 381 -14.13 36.17 3.84
CA ASN A 381 -13.25 35.26 4.58
C ASN A 381 -12.67 34.17 3.67
N PRO A 382 -11.44 33.70 3.91
CA PRO A 382 -10.89 32.59 3.14
C PRO A 382 -11.75 31.33 3.27
N ALA A 383 -11.90 30.58 2.18
CA ALA A 383 -12.75 29.41 2.09
C ALA A 383 -12.08 28.26 1.33
N ALA A 384 -12.44 27.02 1.70
CA ALA A 384 -11.99 25.79 1.05
C ALA A 384 -13.13 25.20 0.20
N TYR A 385 -13.08 25.43 -1.10
CA TYR A 385 -14.07 24.95 -2.07
C TYR A 385 -13.63 23.64 -2.73
N THR A 386 -14.60 22.85 -3.20
CA THR A 386 -14.33 21.69 -4.05
C THR A 386 -13.81 22.14 -5.41
N TRP A 387 -12.78 21.48 -5.93
CA TRP A 387 -12.29 21.71 -7.29
C TRP A 387 -13.16 20.96 -8.29
N VAL A 388 -13.53 21.61 -9.40
CA VAL A 388 -14.35 21.02 -10.44
C VAL A 388 -13.78 21.21 -11.84
N LYS A 389 -14.00 20.20 -12.69
CA LYS A 389 -13.69 20.23 -14.13
C LYS A 389 -14.80 19.54 -14.90
N VAL A 390 -15.07 20.03 -16.11
CA VAL A 390 -16.07 19.42 -16.99
C VAL A 390 -15.53 18.10 -17.54
N ALA A 391 -16.26 17.01 -17.34
CA ALA A 391 -16.08 15.76 -18.06
C ALA A 391 -17.07 15.68 -19.22
N ASP A 392 -16.59 15.31 -20.41
CA ASP A 392 -17.48 15.03 -21.53
C ASP A 392 -18.27 13.72 -21.30
N SER A 393 -19.33 13.54 -22.10
CA SER A 393 -20.20 12.36 -21.96
C SER A 393 -19.47 11.04 -22.19
N SER A 394 -18.40 11.03 -23.00
CA SER A 394 -17.64 9.81 -23.29
C SER A 394 -16.78 9.39 -22.10
N LEU A 395 -16.16 10.35 -21.40
CA LEU A 395 -15.44 10.08 -20.16
C LEU A 395 -16.41 9.61 -19.06
N VAL A 396 -17.56 10.25 -18.92
CA VAL A 396 -18.58 9.84 -17.95
C VAL A 396 -19.09 8.41 -18.25
N GLU A 397 -19.28 8.06 -19.52
CA GLU A 397 -19.62 6.70 -19.93
C GLU A 397 -18.52 5.70 -19.56
N LYS A 398 -17.24 6.03 -19.84
CA LYS A 398 -16.09 5.18 -19.47
C LYS A 398 -16.00 4.97 -17.96
N LEU A 399 -16.19 6.02 -17.16
CA LEU A 399 -16.15 5.96 -15.70
C LEU A 399 -17.31 5.15 -15.07
N ASN A 400 -18.44 5.06 -15.79
CA ASN A 400 -19.58 4.23 -15.40
C ASN A 400 -19.49 2.78 -15.92
N SER A 401 -18.52 2.50 -16.81
CA SER A 401 -18.34 1.18 -17.41
C SER A 401 -17.78 0.16 -16.43
N LEU A 402 -18.13 -1.11 -16.64
CA LEU A 402 -17.52 -2.28 -15.99
C LEU A 402 -16.59 -3.03 -16.96
N ASP A 403 -16.16 -2.38 -18.04
CA ASP A 403 -15.15 -2.89 -18.95
C ASP A 403 -13.79 -2.95 -18.22
N SER A 404 -13.11 -4.08 -18.30
CA SER A 404 -11.78 -4.27 -17.72
C SER A 404 -10.66 -3.72 -18.61
N GLY A 405 -10.95 -3.43 -19.88
CA GLY A 405 -9.95 -3.16 -20.91
C GLY A 405 -9.30 -4.44 -21.44
N ASN A 406 -9.86 -5.62 -21.15
CA ASN A 406 -9.36 -6.87 -21.70
C ASN A 406 -9.55 -6.89 -23.23
N PRO A 407 -8.48 -7.10 -24.01
CA PRO A 407 -8.57 -7.07 -25.48
C PRO A 407 -9.27 -8.29 -26.08
N VAL A 408 -9.52 -9.34 -25.29
CA VAL A 408 -10.21 -10.55 -25.74
C VAL A 408 -11.72 -10.32 -25.69
N ASP A 409 -12.39 -10.52 -26.82
CA ASP A 409 -13.85 -10.52 -26.89
C ASP A 409 -14.39 -11.80 -26.23
N ASP A 410 -15.22 -11.65 -25.18
CA ASP A 410 -15.90 -12.75 -24.49
C ASP A 410 -16.55 -13.77 -25.46
N SER A 411 -17.08 -13.31 -26.59
CA SER A 411 -17.74 -14.17 -27.58
C SER A 411 -16.77 -15.08 -28.35
N ALA A 412 -15.47 -14.80 -28.30
CA ALA A 412 -14.44 -15.65 -28.87
C ALA A 412 -14.06 -16.82 -27.95
N ILE A 413 -14.43 -16.76 -26.67
CA ILE A 413 -14.16 -17.83 -25.69
C ILE A 413 -15.25 -18.90 -25.81
N THR A 414 -14.86 -20.09 -26.24
CA THR A 414 -15.79 -21.21 -26.51
C THR A 414 -15.63 -22.38 -25.55
N ASP A 415 -15.02 -22.13 -24.38
CA ASP A 415 -14.81 -23.15 -23.35
C ASP A 415 -16.13 -23.81 -22.95
N THR A 416 -16.10 -25.13 -22.76
CA THR A 416 -17.28 -25.90 -22.33
C THR A 416 -17.22 -26.06 -20.82
N PRO A 417 -18.19 -25.52 -20.05
CA PRO A 417 -18.17 -25.63 -18.60
C PRO A 417 -18.22 -27.08 -18.11
N VAL A 418 -17.28 -27.43 -17.22
CA VAL A 418 -17.19 -28.71 -16.51
C VAL A 418 -17.15 -28.42 -15.01
N TYR A 419 -18.07 -29.04 -14.26
CA TYR A 419 -18.21 -28.88 -12.82
C TYR A 419 -18.57 -30.20 -12.14
N GLY A 420 -18.11 -30.39 -10.90
CA GLY A 420 -18.53 -31.50 -10.03
C GLY A 420 -18.13 -32.90 -10.51
N LYS A 421 -17.09 -33.01 -11.34
CA LYS A 421 -16.56 -34.28 -11.83
C LYS A 421 -15.71 -34.94 -10.73
N ASP A 422 -15.95 -36.21 -10.45
CA ASP A 422 -15.10 -36.98 -9.55
C ASP A 422 -13.90 -37.54 -10.32
N ASN A 423 -12.77 -36.81 -10.26
CA ASN A 423 -11.46 -37.25 -10.72
C ASN A 423 -10.66 -37.91 -9.58
N SER A 424 -11.24 -38.00 -8.37
CA SER A 424 -10.60 -38.45 -7.13
C SER A 424 -9.34 -37.67 -6.77
N VAL A 425 -9.31 -36.37 -7.09
CA VAL A 425 -8.21 -35.45 -6.78
C VAL A 425 -8.64 -34.52 -5.63
N LYS A 426 -7.73 -34.23 -4.70
CA LYS A 426 -7.93 -33.27 -3.61
C LYS A 426 -6.79 -32.26 -3.59
N LEU A 427 -7.02 -31.09 -2.99
CA LEU A 427 -6.05 -29.99 -2.99
C LEU A 427 -4.68 -30.40 -2.41
N ILE A 428 -4.67 -31.27 -1.40
CA ILE A 428 -3.44 -31.79 -0.81
C ILE A 428 -2.56 -32.58 -1.80
N ASP A 429 -3.16 -33.18 -2.83
CA ASP A 429 -2.40 -33.92 -3.84
C ASP A 429 -1.59 -32.97 -4.75
N LEU A 430 -1.99 -31.69 -4.81
CA LEU A 430 -1.34 -30.64 -5.62
C LEU A 430 -0.25 -29.88 -4.86
N ARG A 431 -0.09 -30.09 -3.54
CA ARG A 431 0.98 -29.43 -2.78
C ARG A 431 2.34 -29.81 -3.35
N GLY A 432 3.16 -28.81 -3.65
CA GLY A 432 4.48 -29.00 -4.26
C GLY A 432 4.48 -29.21 -5.78
N LYS A 433 3.31 -29.25 -6.43
CA LYS A 433 3.23 -29.33 -7.90
C LYS A 433 3.53 -27.98 -8.55
N ALA A 434 4.06 -28.04 -9.77
CA ALA A 434 4.23 -26.86 -10.60
C ALA A 434 2.86 -26.24 -10.90
N TYR A 435 2.82 -24.93 -11.14
CA TYR A 435 1.59 -24.22 -11.48
C TYR A 435 0.95 -24.81 -12.75
N ASP A 436 1.72 -25.22 -13.74
CA ASP A 436 1.25 -25.79 -15.01
C ASP A 436 1.06 -27.32 -14.98
N ASP A 437 1.07 -27.97 -13.80
CA ASP A 437 0.83 -29.42 -13.70
C ASP A 437 -0.60 -29.76 -14.15
N PRO A 438 -0.80 -30.71 -15.07
CA PRO A 438 -2.12 -31.04 -15.62
C PRO A 438 -3.12 -31.61 -14.59
N MET A 439 -2.65 -31.95 -13.37
CA MET A 439 -3.54 -32.35 -12.28
C MET A 439 -4.37 -31.17 -11.74
N TRP A 440 -3.94 -29.92 -11.96
CA TRP A 440 -4.73 -28.74 -11.60
C TRP A 440 -6.06 -28.70 -12.34
N ASP A 441 -6.08 -29.02 -13.64
CA ASP A 441 -7.32 -29.09 -14.40
C ASP A 441 -8.29 -30.15 -13.85
N GLN A 442 -7.76 -31.28 -13.39
CA GLN A 442 -8.56 -32.33 -12.77
C GLN A 442 -9.16 -31.88 -11.43
N LEU A 443 -8.41 -31.10 -10.65
CA LEU A 443 -8.90 -30.51 -9.41
C LEU A 443 -10.00 -29.47 -9.68
N LEU A 444 -9.80 -28.60 -10.67
CA LEU A 444 -10.74 -27.54 -11.02
C LEU A 444 -12.07 -28.10 -11.57
N ASP A 445 -12.03 -29.25 -12.25
CA ASP A 445 -13.22 -29.98 -12.71
C ASP A 445 -14.07 -30.55 -11.55
N GLU A 446 -13.47 -30.77 -10.36
CA GLU A 446 -14.18 -31.27 -9.17
C GLU A 446 -15.05 -30.20 -8.50
N LEU A 447 -14.73 -28.93 -8.72
CA LEU A 447 -15.46 -27.80 -8.15
C LEU A 447 -16.85 -27.68 -8.78
N THR A 448 -17.84 -27.32 -7.96
CA THR A 448 -19.18 -26.98 -8.42
C THR A 448 -19.24 -25.51 -8.84
N ALA A 449 -20.23 -25.11 -9.64
CA ALA A 449 -20.44 -23.71 -9.98
C ALA A 449 -20.66 -22.82 -8.73
N ASP A 450 -21.25 -23.38 -7.66
CA ASP A 450 -21.40 -22.67 -6.38
C ASP A 450 -20.05 -22.49 -5.69
N ASP A 451 -19.12 -23.46 -5.80
CA ASP A 451 -17.76 -23.30 -5.26
C ASP A 451 -17.01 -22.15 -5.97
N TYR A 452 -17.16 -22.03 -7.30
CA TYR A 452 -16.63 -20.88 -8.06
C TYR A 452 -17.23 -19.57 -7.59
N ARG A 453 -18.58 -19.48 -7.51
CA ARG A 453 -19.25 -18.28 -7.00
C ARG A 453 -18.73 -17.89 -5.63
N GLU A 454 -18.54 -18.86 -4.74
CA GLU A 454 -18.12 -18.61 -3.37
C GLU A 454 -16.70 -18.09 -3.28
N LEU A 455 -15.74 -18.80 -3.87
CA LEU A 455 -14.33 -18.42 -3.81
C LEU A 455 -14.04 -17.08 -4.53
N ILE A 456 -14.73 -16.80 -5.65
CA ILE A 456 -14.59 -15.52 -6.37
C ILE A 456 -15.28 -14.38 -5.62
N GLY A 457 -16.50 -14.58 -5.12
CA GLY A 457 -17.35 -13.51 -4.60
C GLY A 457 -17.21 -13.20 -3.10
N HIS A 458 -16.61 -14.11 -2.31
CA HIS A 458 -16.66 -14.06 -0.84
C HIS A 458 -15.39 -14.64 -0.20
N SER A 459 -14.30 -13.84 -0.21
CA SER A 459 -12.99 -14.20 0.38
C SER A 459 -12.51 -13.27 1.50
N GLY A 460 -13.41 -12.59 2.23
CA GLY A 460 -13.06 -11.71 3.35
C GLY A 460 -13.59 -12.20 4.71
N TYR A 461 -12.84 -12.25 5.81
CA TYR A 461 -11.40 -12.05 5.99
C TYR A 461 -10.66 -13.40 5.91
N GLY A 462 -10.71 -14.03 4.73
CA GLY A 462 -10.27 -15.41 4.52
C GLY A 462 -11.07 -16.11 3.43
N SER A 463 -10.49 -17.16 2.83
CA SER A 463 -11.19 -17.98 1.82
C SER A 463 -11.87 -19.21 2.42
N GLU A 464 -13.07 -19.50 1.93
CA GLU A 464 -13.96 -20.51 2.51
C GLU A 464 -13.46 -21.96 2.39
N PHE A 465 -13.98 -22.82 3.27
CA PHE A 465 -13.78 -24.27 3.17
C PHE A 465 -14.54 -24.84 1.98
N ILE A 466 -13.88 -25.63 1.13
CA ILE A 466 -14.50 -26.25 -0.03
C ILE A 466 -14.43 -27.78 0.08
N GLN A 467 -15.60 -28.38 0.27
CA GLN A 467 -15.72 -29.82 0.54
C GLN A 467 -15.31 -30.68 -0.66
N SER A 468 -15.67 -30.29 -1.89
CA SER A 468 -15.45 -31.06 -3.12
C SER A 468 -13.97 -31.39 -3.33
N ILE A 469 -13.09 -30.42 -3.04
CA ILE A 469 -11.64 -30.55 -3.19
C ILE A 469 -10.88 -30.70 -1.88
N GLY A 470 -11.57 -30.68 -0.74
CA GLY A 470 -10.93 -30.74 0.59
C GLY A 470 -10.04 -29.52 0.88
N LYS A 471 -10.38 -28.34 0.37
CA LYS A 471 -9.68 -27.08 0.67
C LYS A 471 -10.04 -26.65 2.10
N PRO A 472 -9.06 -26.37 2.99
CA PRO A 472 -9.34 -25.83 4.32
C PRO A 472 -9.85 -24.37 4.25
N PHE A 473 -10.48 -23.92 5.33
CA PHE A 473 -10.74 -22.49 5.56
C PHE A 473 -9.41 -21.80 5.90
N ASN A 474 -9.15 -20.65 5.29
CA ASN A 474 -7.97 -19.83 5.58
C ASN A 474 -8.40 -18.56 6.33
N ILE A 475 -7.58 -18.09 7.27
CA ILE A 475 -7.76 -16.79 7.93
C ILE A 475 -6.74 -15.83 7.34
N ASP A 476 -7.19 -14.69 6.83
CA ASP A 476 -6.33 -13.65 6.28
C ASP A 476 -6.50 -12.39 7.09
N ALA A 477 -5.41 -11.89 7.68
CA ALA A 477 -5.49 -10.88 8.70
C ALA A 477 -4.83 -9.55 8.35
N ASP A 478 -5.56 -8.47 8.63
CA ASP A 478 -4.97 -7.15 8.88
C ASP A 478 -4.08 -7.20 10.13
N THR A 479 -3.09 -6.33 10.29
CA THR A 479 -2.85 -5.01 9.68
C THR A 479 -1.38 -4.90 9.23
N ALA A 480 -0.98 -3.75 8.68
CA ALA A 480 0.43 -3.47 8.39
C ALA A 480 1.35 -3.44 9.63
N ALA A 481 0.80 -3.22 10.84
CA ALA A 481 1.55 -3.09 12.09
C ALA A 481 1.47 -4.35 13.00
N GLY A 482 1.15 -5.52 12.45
CA GLY A 482 0.90 -6.76 13.21
C GLY A 482 -0.49 -7.34 12.99
N LEU A 483 -0.76 -8.51 13.54
CA LEU A 483 -1.99 -9.27 13.27
C LEU A 483 -3.09 -8.93 14.30
N ILE A 484 -4.13 -8.21 13.88
CA ILE A 484 -5.24 -7.80 14.76
C ILE A 484 -6.19 -8.94 15.11
N TYR A 485 -6.16 -10.00 14.30
CA TYR A 485 -6.75 -11.30 14.60
C TYR A 485 -5.88 -12.41 14.02
N GLY A 486 -6.05 -13.62 14.55
CA GLY A 486 -5.26 -14.81 14.20
C GLY A 486 -3.73 -14.69 14.44
N GLY A 487 -3.31 -13.67 15.21
CA GLY A 487 -2.06 -13.63 15.97
C GLY A 487 -2.32 -13.65 17.47
N THR A 488 -1.33 -13.27 18.28
CA THR A 488 -1.46 -13.14 19.75
C THR A 488 -2.08 -11.80 20.19
N GLY A 489 -2.31 -10.89 19.24
CA GLY A 489 -2.74 -9.51 19.48
C GLY A 489 -1.57 -8.53 19.66
N MET A 490 -0.33 -8.97 19.38
CA MET A 490 0.85 -8.11 19.39
C MET A 490 0.81 -7.11 18.24
N MET A 491 0.95 -5.82 18.56
CA MET A 491 1.07 -4.73 17.60
C MET A 491 2.47 -4.14 17.67
N PHE A 492 3.14 -4.13 16.54
CA PHE A 492 4.48 -3.57 16.38
C PHE A 492 4.41 -2.09 16.02
N CYS A 493 5.57 -1.46 15.84
CA CYS A 493 5.63 -0.10 15.34
C CYS A 493 5.05 0.00 13.93
N SER A 494 4.63 1.21 13.57
CA SER A 494 4.14 1.48 12.21
C SER A 494 5.23 1.26 11.15
N PRO A 495 4.85 0.90 9.90
CA PRO A 495 5.77 0.77 8.77
C PRO A 495 6.69 1.99 8.56
N VAL A 496 6.20 3.21 8.75
CA VAL A 496 7.04 4.43 8.69
C VAL A 496 8.17 4.39 9.73
N VAL A 497 7.93 3.93 10.96
CA VAL A 497 8.99 3.77 11.98
C VAL A 497 9.96 2.67 11.56
N MET A 498 9.48 1.58 10.97
CA MET A 498 10.35 0.51 10.46
C MET A 498 11.28 1.04 9.36
N ALA A 499 10.75 1.80 8.41
CA ALA A 499 11.56 2.45 7.37
C ALA A 499 12.56 3.44 7.97
N GLN A 500 12.16 4.25 8.96
CA GLN A 500 13.05 5.19 9.67
C GLN A 500 14.19 4.49 10.42
N THR A 501 14.11 3.18 10.66
CA THR A 501 15.26 2.45 11.19
C THR A 501 16.39 2.34 10.17
N TRP A 502 16.11 2.43 8.86
CA TRP A 502 17.07 2.19 7.78
C TRP A 502 17.89 0.91 8.02
N ASN A 503 17.23 -0.14 8.52
CA ASN A 503 17.87 -1.36 8.98
C ASN A 503 17.20 -2.61 8.40
N GLN A 504 17.84 -3.19 7.38
CA GLN A 504 17.39 -4.39 6.69
C GLN A 504 17.31 -5.62 7.61
N GLU A 505 18.16 -5.70 8.64
CA GLU A 505 18.10 -6.80 9.62
C GLU A 505 16.82 -6.69 10.48
N LEU A 506 16.40 -5.47 10.84
CA LEU A 506 15.16 -5.28 11.59
C LEU A 506 13.93 -5.54 10.75
N ALA A 507 13.91 -5.16 9.46
CA ALA A 507 12.83 -5.51 8.55
C ALA A 507 12.67 -7.04 8.42
N THR A 508 13.80 -7.77 8.26
CA THR A 508 13.80 -9.24 8.24
C THR A 508 13.27 -9.83 9.56
N ALA A 509 13.71 -9.28 10.69
CA ALA A 509 13.25 -9.73 12.01
C ALA A 509 11.75 -9.46 12.22
N TYR A 510 11.24 -8.34 11.70
CA TYR A 510 9.83 -8.00 11.74
C TYR A 510 8.98 -9.03 10.99
N GLY A 511 9.33 -9.33 9.73
CA GLY A 511 8.64 -10.38 8.96
C GLY A 511 8.70 -11.76 9.62
N THR A 512 9.84 -12.11 10.22
CA THR A 512 9.99 -13.34 11.03
C THR A 512 9.00 -13.36 12.20
N MET A 513 8.80 -12.22 12.86
CA MET A 513 7.87 -12.10 13.98
C MET A 513 6.41 -12.18 13.53
N ILE A 514 6.04 -11.60 12.37
CA ILE A 514 4.72 -11.80 11.77
C ILE A 514 4.46 -13.29 11.51
N GLY A 515 5.43 -13.99 10.92
CA GLY A 515 5.33 -15.43 10.69
C GLY A 515 5.17 -16.25 11.98
N ASN A 516 5.88 -15.87 13.05
CA ASN A 516 5.72 -16.51 14.35
C ASN A 516 4.34 -16.24 14.98
N GLU A 517 3.86 -15.00 14.92
CA GLU A 517 2.51 -14.62 15.38
C GLU A 517 1.42 -15.42 14.66
N ALA A 518 1.53 -15.55 13.34
CA ALA A 518 0.61 -16.32 12.50
C ALA A 518 0.62 -17.82 12.84
N ASN A 519 1.79 -18.39 13.14
CA ASN A 519 1.92 -19.79 13.55
C ASN A 519 1.33 -20.06 14.93
N ILE A 520 1.39 -19.09 15.85
CA ILE A 520 0.78 -19.22 17.17
C ILE A 520 -0.74 -18.99 17.13
N GLY A 521 -1.19 -17.97 16.39
CA GLY A 521 -2.58 -17.53 16.38
C GLY A 521 -3.48 -18.17 15.31
N GLY A 522 -2.89 -18.79 14.28
CA GLY A 522 -3.62 -19.54 13.26
C GLY A 522 -3.90 -18.78 11.95
N THR A 523 -3.52 -17.51 11.81
CA THR A 523 -3.62 -16.77 10.53
C THR A 523 -2.78 -17.42 9.44
N THR A 524 -3.30 -17.51 8.22
CA THR A 524 -2.60 -18.04 7.05
C THR A 524 -2.04 -16.93 6.16
N GLY A 525 -2.85 -15.89 5.91
CA GLY A 525 -2.46 -14.75 5.07
C GLY A 525 -2.31 -13.45 5.84
N TRP A 526 -1.36 -12.61 5.42
CA TRP A 526 -1.16 -11.27 5.96
C TRP A 526 -1.62 -10.23 4.93
N TYR A 527 -2.61 -9.39 5.27
CA TYR A 527 -3.03 -8.27 4.41
C TYR A 527 -2.07 -7.08 4.53
N ALA A 528 -0.80 -7.35 4.30
CA ALA A 528 0.28 -6.40 4.21
C ALA A 528 1.54 -7.11 3.66
N PRO A 529 2.67 -6.42 3.48
CA PRO A 529 2.88 -4.98 3.72
C PRO A 529 2.04 -4.04 2.86
N SER A 530 1.86 -2.81 3.36
CA SER A 530 1.29 -1.71 2.58
C SER A 530 2.42 -0.76 2.14
N MET A 531 2.52 -0.44 0.85
CA MET A 531 3.70 0.19 0.26
C MET A 531 3.38 1.23 -0.83
N ASN A 532 2.19 1.84 -0.76
CA ASN A 532 1.91 3.04 -1.54
C ASN A 532 2.90 4.15 -1.18
N ILE A 533 3.13 5.08 -2.10
CA ILE A 533 4.16 6.11 -1.93
C ILE A 533 3.58 7.25 -1.10
N HIS A 534 4.40 7.83 -0.21
CA HIS A 534 4.05 9.10 0.43
C HIS A 534 4.11 10.23 -0.61
N ARG A 535 3.13 10.27 -1.53
CA ARG A 535 3.04 11.27 -2.60
C ARG A 535 3.02 12.69 -2.04
N THR A 536 2.32 12.86 -0.93
CA THR A 536 2.34 14.09 -0.12
C THR A 536 2.26 13.72 1.36
N PRO A 537 2.64 14.61 2.29
CA PRO A 537 2.38 14.37 3.71
C PRO A 537 0.90 14.42 4.10
N PHE A 538 0.02 14.94 3.23
CA PHE A 538 -1.44 14.95 3.44
C PHE A 538 -2.12 13.60 3.17
N THR A 539 -1.39 12.61 2.64
CA THR A 539 -1.90 11.26 2.46
C THR A 539 -2.28 10.65 3.81
N GLY A 540 -3.57 10.33 3.98
CA GLY A 540 -4.13 9.98 5.29
C GLY A 540 -3.68 8.64 5.86
N ARG A 541 -3.10 7.77 5.02
CA ARG A 541 -2.59 6.45 5.39
C ARG A 541 -1.06 6.35 5.37
N ASN A 542 -0.31 7.45 5.32
CA ASN A 542 1.16 7.39 5.41
C ASN A 542 1.67 6.58 6.61
N GLY A 543 0.94 6.57 7.73
CA GLY A 543 1.30 5.73 8.88
C GLY A 543 1.23 4.22 8.68
N GLU A 544 0.70 3.73 7.57
CA GLU A 544 0.74 2.32 7.19
C GLU A 544 1.70 2.05 6.02
N TYR A 545 2.25 3.09 5.39
CA TYR A 545 3.22 3.01 4.31
C TYR A 545 4.62 3.31 4.84
N TYR A 546 5.62 3.24 3.96
CA TYR A 546 7.03 3.32 4.35
C TYR A 546 7.65 4.70 4.11
N SER A 547 7.52 5.27 2.91
CA SER A 547 8.34 6.40 2.48
C SER A 547 7.83 7.06 1.19
N GLU A 548 8.28 8.29 0.92
CA GLU A 548 8.23 8.93 -0.40
C GLU A 548 9.13 8.24 -1.45
N ASP A 549 10.10 7.43 -1.02
CA ASP A 549 11.03 6.74 -1.89
C ASP A 549 10.63 5.27 -2.15
N PRO A 550 10.56 4.85 -3.43
CA PRO A 550 10.17 3.49 -3.76
C PRO A 550 11.22 2.44 -3.42
N VAL A 551 12.51 2.79 -3.35
CA VAL A 551 13.58 1.83 -3.09
C VAL A 551 13.56 1.41 -1.63
N ILE A 552 13.50 2.34 -0.68
CA ILE A 552 13.38 1.97 0.74
C ILE A 552 12.05 1.27 1.02
N SER A 553 10.94 1.71 0.41
CA SER A 553 9.63 1.08 0.54
C SER A 553 9.66 -0.38 0.07
N GLY A 554 10.17 -0.63 -1.14
CA GLY A 554 10.30 -1.99 -1.69
C GLY A 554 11.33 -2.85 -0.95
N THR A 555 12.45 -2.27 -0.51
CA THR A 555 13.49 -3.00 0.23
C THR A 555 12.95 -3.52 1.56
N VAL A 556 12.35 -2.64 2.38
CA VAL A 556 11.78 -3.03 3.67
C VAL A 556 10.68 -4.07 3.49
N ALA A 557 9.73 -3.80 2.59
CA ALA A 557 8.64 -4.74 2.30
C ALA A 557 9.14 -6.11 1.83
N SER A 558 10.11 -6.16 0.90
CA SER A 558 10.63 -7.43 0.37
C SER A 558 11.26 -8.31 1.45
N LEU A 559 11.97 -7.70 2.41
CA LEU A 559 12.59 -8.43 3.52
C LEU A 559 11.54 -8.97 4.49
N GLU A 560 10.51 -8.17 4.80
CA GLU A 560 9.38 -8.60 5.64
C GLU A 560 8.60 -9.75 5.00
N ILE A 561 8.26 -9.62 3.71
CA ILE A 561 7.53 -10.63 2.93
C ILE A 561 8.31 -11.94 2.91
N LYS A 562 9.59 -11.89 2.56
CA LYS A 562 10.43 -13.10 2.48
C LYS A 562 10.50 -13.82 3.82
N ALA A 563 10.74 -13.08 4.90
CA ALA A 563 10.84 -13.66 6.23
C ALA A 563 9.50 -14.24 6.75
N ALA A 564 8.36 -13.64 6.38
CA ALA A 564 7.04 -14.19 6.65
C ALA A 564 6.76 -15.45 5.82
N ALA A 565 7.13 -15.45 4.54
CA ALA A 565 6.99 -16.59 3.63
C ALA A 565 7.83 -17.80 4.08
N GLU A 566 9.03 -17.59 4.65
CA GLU A 566 9.83 -18.64 5.29
C GLU A 566 9.13 -19.32 6.49
N LYS A 567 8.02 -18.76 6.98
CA LYS A 567 7.13 -19.33 7.99
C LYS A 567 5.81 -19.87 7.41
N GLY A 568 5.72 -19.97 6.09
CA GLY A 568 4.53 -20.45 5.36
C GLY A 568 3.39 -19.44 5.26
N VAL A 569 3.60 -18.18 5.64
CA VAL A 569 2.59 -17.12 5.57
C VAL A 569 2.68 -16.39 4.24
N TYR A 570 1.62 -16.41 3.43
CA TYR A 570 1.56 -15.54 2.26
C TYR A 570 1.27 -14.10 2.66
N SER A 571 2.04 -13.18 2.08
CA SER A 571 1.84 -11.74 2.23
C SER A 571 1.04 -11.21 1.04
N THR A 572 0.05 -10.37 1.30
CA THR A 572 -0.81 -9.74 0.30
C THR A 572 -0.41 -8.28 0.18
N ILE A 573 0.53 -7.99 -0.73
CA ILE A 573 1.10 -6.66 -0.89
C ILE A 573 0.05 -5.66 -1.37
N LYS A 574 0.00 -4.45 -0.78
CA LYS A 574 -1.11 -3.52 -1.00
C LYS A 574 -0.74 -2.04 -0.98
N HIS A 575 -1.56 -1.13 -1.52
CA HIS A 575 -2.73 -1.38 -2.37
C HIS A 575 -2.31 -1.14 -3.81
N PHE A 576 -2.47 -2.15 -4.66
CA PHE A 576 -1.99 -2.17 -6.03
C PHE A 576 -3.05 -1.56 -6.98
N ALA A 577 -2.91 -0.34 -7.48
CA ALA A 577 -1.82 0.62 -7.28
C ALA A 577 -2.34 2.08 -7.31
N LEU A 578 -1.45 3.04 -7.02
CA LEU A 578 -1.73 4.49 -7.01
C LEU A 578 -2.83 4.95 -6.02
N ASN A 579 -2.91 4.29 -4.86
CA ASN A 579 -3.89 4.63 -3.82
C ASN A 579 -3.32 5.63 -2.80
N ASP A 580 -2.73 6.73 -3.28
CA ASP A 580 -1.97 7.64 -2.43
C ASP A 580 -2.86 8.76 -1.84
N GLN A 581 -4.19 8.68 -1.99
CA GLN A 581 -5.15 9.62 -1.42
C GLN A 581 -6.40 8.91 -0.89
N GLU A 582 -6.84 9.35 0.29
CA GLU A 582 -8.02 8.80 0.96
C GLU A 582 -9.34 9.41 0.48
N ASN A 583 -9.33 10.70 0.14
CA ASN A 583 -10.53 11.38 -0.35
C ASN A 583 -11.02 10.73 -1.65
N HIS A 584 -12.31 10.37 -1.66
CA HIS A 584 -12.99 9.74 -2.81
C HIS A 584 -12.43 8.39 -3.25
N ARG A 585 -11.64 7.71 -2.40
CA ARG A 585 -11.01 6.46 -2.80
C ARG A 585 -12.01 5.35 -3.10
N GLY A 586 -13.20 5.34 -2.49
CA GLY A 586 -14.29 4.40 -2.84
C GLY A 586 -14.99 3.71 -1.67
N ASP A 587 -14.57 3.87 -0.41
CA ASP A 587 -15.07 3.04 0.71
C ASP A 587 -16.37 3.54 1.36
N GLY A 588 -16.95 4.65 0.89
CA GLY A 588 -18.14 5.30 1.47
C GLY A 588 -19.53 4.89 0.97
N GLY A 589 -19.71 3.74 0.31
CA GLY A 589 -21.04 3.22 -0.09
C GLY A 589 -21.69 3.88 -1.32
N THR A 590 -21.46 5.18 -1.51
CA THR A 590 -21.94 5.96 -2.67
C THR A 590 -20.81 6.43 -3.58
N GLU A 591 -19.57 6.37 -3.08
CA GLU A 591 -18.36 6.66 -3.83
C GLU A 591 -18.11 5.58 -4.87
N ARG A 592 -17.48 6.01 -5.96
CA ARG A 592 -17.18 5.13 -7.09
C ARG A 592 -15.70 4.87 -7.26
N GLY A 593 -14.82 5.50 -6.48
CA GLY A 593 -13.37 5.42 -6.60
C GLY A 593 -12.78 6.49 -7.51
N CYS A 594 -11.72 7.15 -7.04
CA CYS A 594 -11.09 8.30 -7.72
C CYS A 594 -10.39 7.90 -9.02
N ALA A 595 -10.59 8.68 -10.08
CA ALA A 595 -9.85 8.55 -11.34
C ALA A 595 -8.42 9.10 -11.21
N THR A 596 -7.42 8.23 -11.15
CA THR A 596 -6.01 8.65 -11.05
C THR A 596 -5.35 8.70 -12.42
N TRP A 597 -4.96 9.89 -12.87
CA TRP A 597 -4.23 10.09 -14.13
C TRP A 597 -2.74 10.24 -13.87
N ALA A 598 -1.92 9.44 -14.55
CA ALA A 598 -0.46 9.42 -14.39
C ALA A 598 0.20 8.91 -15.68
N ASN A 599 1.43 9.36 -15.97
CA ASN A 599 2.17 8.86 -17.11
C ASN A 599 2.86 7.52 -16.79
N GLU A 600 3.15 6.75 -17.84
CA GLU A 600 3.78 5.43 -17.75
C GLU A 600 5.09 5.45 -16.94
N GLN A 601 5.93 6.47 -17.15
CA GLN A 601 7.21 6.59 -16.46
C GLN A 601 7.02 6.69 -14.94
N ALA A 602 6.14 7.57 -14.48
CA ALA A 602 5.85 7.75 -13.06
C ALA A 602 5.21 6.51 -12.45
N ILE A 603 4.26 5.88 -13.16
CA ILE A 603 3.64 4.63 -12.72
C ILE A 603 4.72 3.58 -12.46
N ARG A 604 5.66 3.38 -13.40
CA ARG A 604 6.70 2.35 -13.35
C ARG A 604 7.84 2.63 -12.39
N GLU A 605 8.33 3.87 -12.36
CA GLU A 605 9.52 4.23 -11.59
C GLU A 605 9.22 4.64 -10.15
N VAL A 606 7.97 5.04 -9.85
CA VAL A 606 7.58 5.52 -8.52
C VAL A 606 6.50 4.62 -7.92
N PHE A 607 5.31 4.57 -8.51
CA PHE A 607 4.13 4.07 -7.79
C PHE A 607 3.98 2.54 -7.76
N VAL A 608 4.46 1.83 -8.78
CA VAL A 608 4.50 0.36 -8.78
C VAL A 608 5.89 -0.18 -8.45
N LYS A 609 6.91 0.68 -8.35
CA LYS A 609 8.30 0.26 -8.11
C LYS A 609 8.51 -0.50 -6.79
N PRO A 610 7.85 -0.18 -5.67
CA PRO A 610 7.93 -1.02 -4.46
C PRO A 610 7.42 -2.44 -4.70
N PHE A 611 6.32 -2.59 -5.44
CA PHE A 611 5.72 -3.87 -5.80
C PHE A 611 6.63 -4.66 -6.76
N ASP A 612 7.21 -3.97 -7.76
CA ASP A 612 8.23 -4.52 -8.66
C ASP A 612 9.42 -5.11 -7.89
N ILE A 613 9.94 -4.38 -6.90
CA ILE A 613 11.02 -4.86 -6.03
C ILE A 613 10.58 -6.11 -5.25
N CYS A 614 9.36 -6.16 -4.72
CA CYS A 614 8.86 -7.36 -4.05
C CYS A 614 8.76 -8.57 -5.00
N MET A 615 8.34 -8.35 -6.24
CA MET A 615 8.18 -9.42 -7.25
C MET A 615 9.51 -9.99 -7.74
N HIS A 616 10.54 -9.15 -7.84
CA HIS A 616 11.84 -9.51 -8.42
C HIS A 616 12.91 -9.87 -7.38
N SER A 617 12.90 -9.25 -6.21
CA SER A 617 14.02 -9.34 -5.26
C SER A 617 13.80 -10.30 -4.09
N THR A 618 12.54 -10.70 -3.81
CA THR A 618 12.26 -11.61 -2.68
C THR A 618 12.74 -13.04 -2.95
N GLY A 619 12.69 -13.48 -4.21
CA GLY A 619 13.04 -14.82 -4.64
C GLY A 619 12.04 -15.88 -4.15
N ALA A 620 12.49 -17.13 -4.11
CA ALA A 620 11.69 -18.26 -3.63
C ALA A 620 12.12 -18.73 -2.22
N VAL A 621 11.17 -19.27 -1.48
CA VAL A 621 11.36 -19.94 -0.19
C VAL A 621 11.15 -21.45 -0.32
N ASP A 622 11.76 -22.21 0.58
CA ASP A 622 11.62 -23.66 0.62
C ASP A 622 10.31 -24.03 1.34
N GLU A 623 9.44 -24.77 0.64
CA GLU A 623 8.17 -25.26 1.16
C GLU A 623 8.25 -26.78 1.33
N ASN A 624 8.18 -27.25 2.59
CA ASN A 624 8.29 -28.67 2.92
C ASN A 624 6.90 -29.34 2.93
N TYR A 625 6.81 -30.53 2.34
CA TYR A 625 5.56 -31.28 2.29
C TYR A 625 5.78 -32.80 2.37
N VAL A 626 4.69 -33.54 2.59
CA VAL A 626 4.70 -34.99 2.57
C VAL A 626 4.19 -35.47 1.22
N GLU A 627 4.97 -36.27 0.52
CA GLU A 627 4.55 -36.93 -0.71
C GLU A 627 4.23 -38.41 -0.47
N LYS A 628 3.40 -38.98 -1.34
CA LYS A 628 3.06 -40.41 -1.33
C LYS A 628 3.71 -41.09 -2.53
N GLY A 629 4.61 -42.02 -2.26
CA GLY A 629 5.27 -42.85 -3.28
C GLY A 629 4.29 -43.79 -3.97
N ALA A 630 4.67 -44.26 -5.17
CA ALA A 630 3.89 -45.23 -5.95
C ALA A 630 3.69 -46.58 -5.22
N ASP A 631 4.56 -46.91 -4.27
CA ASP A 631 4.47 -48.08 -3.39
C ASP A 631 3.57 -47.86 -2.15
N GLY A 632 3.00 -46.67 -2.02
CA GLY A 632 2.15 -46.25 -0.90
C GLY A 632 2.93 -45.78 0.34
N SER A 633 4.26 -45.70 0.28
CA SER A 633 5.08 -45.10 1.34
C SER A 633 4.96 -43.57 1.35
N TYR A 634 5.31 -42.93 2.48
CA TYR A 634 5.35 -41.48 2.62
C TYR A 634 6.77 -41.00 2.87
N SER A 635 7.16 -39.91 2.23
CA SER A 635 8.46 -39.25 2.38
C SER A 635 8.30 -37.74 2.54
N MET A 636 9.26 -37.12 3.21
CA MET A 636 9.41 -35.66 3.17
C MET A 636 9.97 -35.25 1.83
N ALA A 637 9.37 -34.25 1.23
CA ALA A 637 9.80 -33.58 0.02
C ALA A 637 9.85 -32.06 0.25
N MET A 638 10.48 -31.36 -0.68
CA MET A 638 10.59 -29.91 -0.67
C MET A 638 10.36 -29.39 -2.08
N THR A 639 9.64 -28.27 -2.20
CA THR A 639 9.54 -27.48 -3.41
C THR A 639 9.98 -26.04 -3.14
N LYS A 640 10.19 -25.28 -4.20
CA LYS A 640 10.41 -23.83 -4.11
C LYS A 640 9.14 -23.10 -4.52
N VAL A 641 8.75 -22.12 -3.72
CA VAL A 641 7.59 -21.27 -3.97
C VAL A 641 8.04 -19.82 -3.91
N ASP A 642 7.53 -18.97 -4.80
CA ASP A 642 7.82 -17.55 -4.73
C ASP A 642 7.43 -16.99 -3.36
N ALA A 643 8.26 -16.12 -2.79
CA ALA A 643 7.98 -15.52 -1.49
C ALA A 643 6.84 -14.50 -1.56
N CYS A 644 6.77 -13.75 -2.67
CA CYS A 644 5.65 -12.86 -2.95
C CYS A 644 4.52 -13.67 -3.60
N GLN A 645 3.48 -13.99 -2.82
CA GLN A 645 2.43 -14.94 -3.23
C GLN A 645 1.06 -14.30 -3.47
N ALA A 646 0.81 -13.08 -2.97
CA ALA A 646 -0.47 -12.42 -3.14
C ALA A 646 -0.37 -10.89 -3.29
N ILE A 647 -1.36 -10.29 -3.96
CA ILE A 647 -1.53 -8.84 -4.18
C ILE A 647 -2.95 -8.45 -3.78
N MET A 648 -3.12 -7.30 -3.13
CA MET A 648 -4.42 -6.67 -2.93
C MET A 648 -4.53 -5.43 -3.82
N SER A 649 -5.49 -5.44 -4.73
CA SER A 649 -5.76 -4.31 -5.61
C SER A 649 -6.43 -3.15 -4.87
N ALA A 650 -6.29 -1.94 -5.39
CA ALA A 650 -6.76 -0.73 -4.73
C ALA A 650 -8.23 -0.37 -5.04
N PHE A 651 -8.79 0.57 -4.27
CA PHE A 651 -10.13 1.12 -4.48
C PHE A 651 -10.21 2.11 -5.65
N ASN A 652 -9.15 2.89 -5.88
CA ASN A 652 -9.10 3.91 -6.93
C ASN A 652 -9.06 3.29 -8.34
N ARG A 653 -8.95 4.17 -9.35
CA ARG A 653 -8.81 3.81 -10.76
C ARG A 653 -7.42 4.15 -11.24
N VAL A 654 -7.00 3.44 -12.28
CA VAL A 654 -5.87 3.83 -13.14
C VAL A 654 -6.48 4.35 -14.44
N GLY A 655 -6.40 5.66 -14.64
CA GLY A 655 -7.26 6.37 -15.59
C GLY A 655 -8.73 6.24 -15.19
N ALA A 656 -9.57 5.76 -16.11
CA ALA A 656 -11.00 5.59 -15.87
C ALA A 656 -11.40 4.19 -15.36
N THR A 657 -10.48 3.22 -15.36
CA THR A 657 -10.79 1.81 -15.02
C THR A 657 -10.37 1.51 -13.58
N TRP A 658 -11.26 0.90 -12.80
CA TRP A 658 -10.98 0.48 -11.42
C TRP A 658 -9.77 -0.45 -11.35
N ALA A 659 -8.86 -0.20 -10.40
CA ALA A 659 -7.58 -0.90 -10.30
C ALA A 659 -7.75 -2.42 -10.17
N GLY A 660 -8.72 -2.90 -9.38
CA GLY A 660 -9.00 -4.33 -9.22
C GLY A 660 -9.72 -5.00 -10.40
N GLY A 661 -10.01 -4.25 -11.45
CA GLY A 661 -10.58 -4.75 -12.70
C GLY A 661 -9.82 -4.24 -13.92
N ASN A 662 -8.62 -3.70 -13.77
CA ASN A 662 -7.85 -3.12 -14.87
C ASN A 662 -6.93 -4.17 -15.51
N TYR A 663 -7.22 -4.57 -16.75
CA TYR A 663 -6.45 -5.58 -17.48
C TYR A 663 -4.98 -5.20 -17.64
N ALA A 664 -4.68 -3.94 -17.97
CA ALA A 664 -3.30 -3.48 -18.15
C ALA A 664 -2.49 -3.59 -16.85
N LEU A 665 -3.10 -3.30 -15.71
CA LEU A 665 -2.45 -3.40 -14.39
C LEU A 665 -2.33 -4.85 -13.91
N LEU A 666 -3.42 -5.62 -13.95
CA LEU A 666 -3.44 -6.95 -13.34
C LEU A 666 -2.89 -8.01 -14.29
N THR A 667 -3.34 -8.04 -15.55
CA THR A 667 -2.84 -9.02 -16.53
C THR A 667 -1.57 -8.53 -17.20
N GLY A 668 -1.59 -7.36 -17.85
CA GLY A 668 -0.45 -6.84 -18.61
C GLY A 668 0.82 -6.68 -17.76
N LEU A 669 0.73 -5.99 -16.62
CA LEU A 669 1.90 -5.77 -15.75
C LEU A 669 2.17 -6.98 -14.84
N ALA A 670 1.21 -7.39 -14.00
CA ALA A 670 1.50 -8.40 -12.99
C ALA A 670 1.58 -9.83 -13.56
N ARG A 671 0.59 -10.30 -14.34
CA ARG A 671 0.61 -11.68 -14.89
C ARG A 671 1.64 -11.83 -16.02
N ASP A 672 1.62 -10.95 -17.01
CA ASP A 672 2.39 -11.10 -18.25
C ASP A 672 3.82 -10.59 -18.10
N GLU A 673 4.02 -9.30 -17.76
CA GLU A 673 5.36 -8.73 -17.60
C GLU A 673 6.09 -9.34 -16.40
N TRP A 674 5.50 -9.39 -15.20
CA TRP A 674 6.20 -9.91 -14.00
C TRP A 674 6.11 -11.44 -13.83
N GLY A 675 5.30 -12.13 -14.65
CA GLY A 675 5.13 -13.59 -14.55
C GLY A 675 4.46 -14.05 -13.25
N PHE A 676 3.59 -13.23 -12.66
CA PHE A 676 2.99 -13.52 -11.36
C PHE A 676 1.87 -14.57 -11.49
N ASN A 677 2.03 -15.73 -10.83
CA ASN A 677 1.01 -16.79 -10.75
C ASN A 677 0.33 -16.88 -9.38
N GLY A 678 0.54 -15.88 -8.52
CA GLY A 678 -0.04 -15.85 -7.16
C GLY A 678 -1.47 -15.30 -7.13
N TRP A 679 -1.97 -15.00 -5.95
CA TRP A 679 -3.37 -14.63 -5.72
C TRP A 679 -3.58 -13.11 -5.73
N ILE A 680 -4.49 -12.60 -6.55
CA ILE A 680 -4.90 -11.18 -6.60
C ILE A 680 -6.30 -11.05 -6.00
N ILE A 681 -6.38 -10.40 -4.84
CA ILE A 681 -7.64 -10.09 -4.18
C ILE A 681 -7.99 -8.60 -4.33
N THR A 682 -9.27 -8.25 -4.25
CA THR A 682 -9.69 -6.85 -4.11
C THR A 682 -9.37 -6.29 -2.72
N ASP A 683 -9.29 -4.98 -2.57
CA ASP A 683 -9.56 -4.35 -1.27
C ASP A 683 -11.02 -4.63 -0.84
N SER A 684 -11.38 -4.26 0.39
CA SER A 684 -12.66 -4.55 1.02
C SER A 684 -13.86 -4.01 0.25
N ALA A 685 -14.49 -4.87 -0.55
CA ALA A 685 -15.66 -4.55 -1.35
C ALA A 685 -16.97 -4.65 -0.56
N ASN A 686 -16.91 -4.61 0.77
CA ASN A 686 -18.07 -4.66 1.66
C ASN A 686 -18.97 -3.43 1.52
N SER A 687 -18.37 -2.26 1.32
CA SER A 687 -19.06 -0.98 1.12
C SER A 687 -19.05 -0.55 -0.35
N ALA A 688 -18.60 -1.42 -1.25
CA ALA A 688 -18.58 -1.08 -2.67
C ALA A 688 -20.01 -1.05 -3.22
N GLY A 689 -20.38 0.05 -3.87
CA GLY A 689 -21.64 0.19 -4.59
C GLY A 689 -21.67 -0.70 -5.85
N PRO A 690 -22.17 -0.22 -7.01
CA PRO A 690 -22.08 -0.98 -8.27
C PRO A 690 -20.66 -1.02 -8.86
N TYR A 691 -19.67 -0.41 -8.19
CA TYR A 691 -18.26 -0.43 -8.57
C TYR A 691 -17.54 -1.57 -7.82
N MET A 692 -16.36 -2.02 -8.26
CA MET A 692 -15.71 -3.26 -7.79
C MET A 692 -16.49 -4.53 -8.12
N ASP A 693 -16.82 -4.70 -9.40
CA ASP A 693 -17.58 -5.84 -9.89
C ASP A 693 -16.70 -7.10 -10.05
N SER A 694 -17.25 -8.27 -9.69
CA SER A 694 -16.53 -9.55 -9.74
C SER A 694 -16.29 -10.04 -11.17
N SER A 695 -17.22 -9.80 -12.10
CA SER A 695 -17.07 -10.19 -13.51
C SER A 695 -16.04 -9.31 -14.22
N GLN A 696 -16.00 -8.00 -13.90
CA GLN A 696 -14.91 -7.11 -14.33
C GLN A 696 -13.56 -7.55 -13.75
N MET A 697 -13.51 -7.89 -12.46
CA MET A 697 -12.29 -8.32 -11.77
C MET A 697 -11.65 -9.54 -12.44
N ILE A 698 -12.41 -10.62 -12.66
CA ILE A 698 -11.84 -11.83 -13.27
C ILE A 698 -11.40 -11.61 -14.72
N ARG A 699 -12.12 -10.77 -15.49
CA ARG A 699 -11.68 -10.35 -16.83
C ARG A 699 -10.45 -9.44 -16.81
N GLY A 700 -10.21 -8.75 -15.70
CA GLY A 700 -8.98 -7.99 -15.49
C GLY A 700 -7.78 -8.87 -15.15
N GLY A 701 -8.00 -10.11 -14.67
CA GLY A 701 -6.96 -11.01 -14.17
C GLY A 701 -6.87 -11.07 -12.63
N GLY A 702 -7.85 -10.48 -11.93
CA GLY A 702 -8.02 -10.63 -10.48
C GLY A 702 -8.78 -11.91 -10.11
N ASP A 703 -8.65 -12.38 -8.88
CA ASP A 703 -9.06 -13.74 -8.54
C ASP A 703 -10.21 -13.81 -7.52
N SER A 704 -10.21 -12.91 -6.54
CA SER A 704 -11.19 -12.97 -5.44
C SER A 704 -11.59 -11.61 -4.91
N ARG A 705 -12.84 -11.50 -4.49
CA ARG A 705 -13.40 -10.30 -3.89
C ARG A 705 -13.32 -10.39 -2.36
N LEU A 706 -12.65 -9.43 -1.74
CA LEU A 706 -12.60 -9.29 -0.28
C LEU A 706 -13.95 -8.75 0.20
N ARG A 707 -14.86 -9.68 0.46
CA ARG A 707 -16.20 -9.41 1.00
C ARG A 707 -16.45 -10.38 2.14
N SER A 708 -16.95 -9.88 3.25
CA SER A 708 -17.32 -10.65 4.45
C SER A 708 -18.82 -10.66 4.73
N ASN A 709 -19.57 -9.83 3.98
CA ASN A 709 -21.03 -9.84 3.96
C ASN A 709 -21.53 -10.86 2.92
N GLU A 710 -22.85 -11.06 2.86
CA GLU A 710 -23.46 -12.00 1.90
C GLU A 710 -22.91 -11.82 0.47
N ASN A 711 -22.53 -12.95 -0.12
CA ASN A 711 -22.02 -13.04 -1.49
C ASN A 711 -23.10 -12.56 -2.48
N ASN A 712 -22.85 -11.40 -3.10
CA ASN A 712 -23.76 -10.78 -4.07
C ASN A 712 -23.32 -10.99 -5.52
N TYR A 713 -22.29 -11.81 -5.75
CA TYR A 713 -21.83 -12.13 -7.09
C TYR A 713 -22.80 -13.11 -7.76
N THR A 714 -23.26 -12.74 -8.96
CA THR A 714 -24.08 -13.61 -9.80
C THR A 714 -23.18 -14.31 -10.82
N TYR A 715 -22.74 -15.51 -10.49
CA TYR A 715 -21.94 -16.34 -11.39
C TYR A 715 -22.83 -17.04 -12.43
N ASP A 716 -22.65 -16.72 -13.72
CA ASP A 716 -23.34 -17.42 -14.82
C ASP A 716 -22.56 -18.67 -15.23
N ALA A 717 -22.94 -19.81 -14.64
CA ALA A 717 -22.31 -21.11 -14.88
C ALA A 717 -22.41 -21.62 -16.33
N ASN A 718 -23.22 -20.99 -17.20
CA ASN A 718 -23.34 -21.37 -18.61
C ASN A 718 -22.57 -20.43 -19.54
N ASN A 719 -21.99 -19.35 -19.02
CA ASN A 719 -21.21 -18.41 -19.81
C ASN A 719 -19.76 -18.91 -19.93
N SER A 720 -19.29 -19.13 -21.17
CA SER A 720 -17.94 -19.64 -21.45
C SER A 720 -16.83 -18.71 -20.98
N ALA A 721 -16.99 -17.39 -21.10
CA ALA A 721 -16.01 -16.42 -20.63
C ALA A 721 -15.97 -16.35 -19.10
N GLU A 722 -17.14 -16.34 -18.45
CA GLU A 722 -17.22 -16.37 -16.98
C GLU A 722 -16.60 -17.64 -16.41
N TYR A 723 -16.78 -18.78 -17.08
CA TYR A 723 -16.13 -20.03 -16.74
C TYR A 723 -14.62 -19.98 -16.93
N HIS A 724 -14.15 -19.51 -18.09
CA HIS A 724 -12.73 -19.41 -18.43
C HIS A 724 -11.96 -18.59 -17.40
N TYR A 725 -12.35 -17.33 -17.20
CA TYR A 725 -11.68 -16.45 -16.24
C TYR A 725 -11.90 -16.90 -14.78
N GLY A 726 -13.05 -17.51 -14.49
CA GLY A 726 -13.29 -18.12 -13.20
C GLY A 726 -12.33 -19.28 -12.90
N ARG A 727 -11.99 -20.11 -13.88
CA ARG A 727 -10.99 -21.19 -13.75
C ARG A 727 -9.61 -20.63 -13.43
N GLU A 728 -9.16 -19.61 -14.16
CA GLU A 728 -7.86 -18.97 -13.91
C GLU A 728 -7.82 -18.38 -12.50
N ALA A 729 -8.84 -17.62 -12.12
CA ALA A 729 -8.99 -17.02 -10.80
C ALA A 729 -8.85 -18.04 -9.66
N ILE A 730 -9.59 -19.15 -9.75
CA ILE A 730 -9.57 -20.16 -8.69
C ILE A 730 -8.27 -20.97 -8.72
N HIS A 731 -7.66 -21.16 -9.88
CA HIS A 731 -6.36 -21.81 -9.96
C HIS A 731 -5.29 -21.03 -9.18
N HIS A 732 -5.20 -19.71 -9.35
CA HIS A 732 -4.28 -18.86 -8.60
C HIS A 732 -4.48 -18.98 -7.08
N LEU A 733 -5.72 -18.83 -6.60
CA LEU A 733 -6.05 -18.94 -5.17
C LEU A 733 -5.67 -20.31 -4.60
N LEU A 734 -6.00 -21.40 -5.32
CA LEU A 734 -5.72 -22.75 -4.88
C LEU A 734 -4.22 -23.06 -4.93
N TYR A 735 -3.49 -22.52 -5.90
CA TYR A 735 -2.04 -22.65 -6.00
C TYR A 735 -1.34 -22.06 -4.77
N VAL A 736 -1.72 -20.84 -4.38
CA VAL A 736 -1.22 -20.20 -3.14
C VAL A 736 -1.64 -21.00 -1.92
N THR A 737 -2.92 -21.40 -1.83
CA THR A 737 -3.41 -22.17 -0.68
C THR A 737 -2.64 -23.48 -0.51
N ALA A 738 -2.45 -24.25 -1.59
CA ALA A 738 -1.76 -25.53 -1.55
C ALA A 738 -0.30 -25.43 -1.06
N ASN A 739 0.33 -24.31 -1.36
CA ASN A 739 1.75 -24.04 -1.11
C ASN A 739 1.96 -23.01 0.02
N SER A 740 1.09 -23.05 1.02
CA SER A 740 1.15 -22.20 2.22
C SER A 740 0.90 -23.01 3.49
N LYS A 741 1.02 -22.35 4.64
CA LYS A 741 0.71 -22.94 5.94
C LYS A 741 -0.74 -23.41 6.09
N ALA A 742 -1.65 -23.03 5.19
CA ALA A 742 -3.00 -23.58 5.17
C ALA A 742 -3.01 -25.11 5.15
N MET A 743 -2.00 -25.70 4.52
CA MET A 743 -1.85 -27.14 4.37
C MET A 743 -0.90 -27.77 5.40
N GLU A 744 -0.31 -26.99 6.32
CA GLU A 744 0.57 -27.54 7.35
C GLU A 744 -0.11 -28.64 8.16
N GLY A 745 0.60 -29.75 8.36
CA GLY A 745 0.08 -30.94 9.04
C GLY A 745 -0.80 -31.85 8.18
N ALA A 746 -1.12 -31.51 6.93
CA ALA A 746 -1.80 -32.41 6.01
C ALA A 746 -0.83 -33.30 5.21
N MET A 747 -1.32 -34.48 4.83
CA MET A 747 -0.63 -35.47 4.02
C MET A 747 -1.59 -36.01 2.96
N PRO A 748 -1.11 -36.62 1.85
CA PRO A 748 -1.98 -37.20 0.84
C PRO A 748 -2.97 -38.19 1.46
N GLY A 749 -4.26 -38.03 1.14
CA GLY A 749 -5.36 -38.77 1.76
C GLY A 749 -5.92 -38.16 3.05
N SER A 750 -5.39 -37.03 3.53
CA SER A 750 -6.03 -36.24 4.58
C SER A 750 -7.43 -35.80 4.14
N VAL A 751 -8.40 -35.90 5.07
CA VAL A 751 -9.75 -35.39 4.87
C VAL A 751 -10.00 -34.31 5.91
N TYR A 752 -10.24 -33.09 5.44
CA TYR A 752 -10.65 -31.99 6.31
C TYR A 752 -12.14 -32.10 6.59
N VAL A 753 -12.49 -32.26 7.87
CA VAL A 753 -13.87 -32.30 8.34
C VAL A 753 -14.13 -31.01 9.11
N PRO A 754 -14.93 -30.07 8.60
CA PRO A 754 -15.18 -28.83 9.31
C PRO A 754 -15.94 -29.12 10.61
N GLY A 755 -15.42 -28.61 11.73
CA GLY A 755 -16.20 -28.46 12.94
C GLY A 755 -17.22 -27.33 12.74
N MET A 756 -18.43 -27.46 13.32
CA MET A 756 -19.42 -26.37 13.28
C MET A 756 -18.82 -25.08 13.86
N GLN A 757 -18.86 -23.99 13.08
CA GLN A 757 -18.33 -22.67 13.47
C GLN A 757 -18.93 -22.22 14.81
N VAL A 758 -18.15 -21.49 15.61
CA VAL A 758 -18.60 -20.98 16.92
C VAL A 758 -19.83 -20.08 16.77
N ILE A 759 -19.84 -19.21 15.76
CA ILE A 759 -20.98 -18.32 15.48
C ILE A 759 -22.24 -19.12 15.13
N THR A 760 -22.11 -20.21 14.39
CA THR A 760 -23.22 -21.12 14.05
C THR A 760 -23.72 -21.85 15.29
N LYS A 761 -22.83 -22.31 16.17
CA LYS A 761 -23.21 -22.88 17.48
C LYS A 761 -23.97 -21.87 18.34
N VAL A 762 -23.49 -20.63 18.40
CA VAL A 762 -24.13 -19.52 19.14
C VAL A 762 -25.50 -19.20 18.54
N THR A 763 -25.60 -19.06 17.23
CA THR A 763 -26.85 -18.77 16.51
C THR A 763 -27.87 -19.88 16.70
N ILE A 764 -27.46 -21.14 16.60
CA ILE A 764 -28.31 -22.30 16.91
C ILE A 764 -28.77 -22.24 18.37
N ALA A 765 -27.87 -21.95 19.32
CA ALA A 765 -28.23 -21.83 20.73
C ALA A 765 -29.26 -20.71 20.97
N VAL A 766 -29.06 -19.53 20.38
CA VAL A 766 -29.98 -18.39 20.46
C VAL A 766 -31.35 -18.75 19.86
N ASN A 767 -31.38 -19.40 18.69
CA ASN A 767 -32.61 -19.83 18.05
C ASN A 767 -33.36 -20.87 18.91
N VAL A 768 -32.64 -21.86 19.46
CA VAL A 768 -33.22 -22.88 20.35
C VAL A 768 -33.80 -22.24 21.62
N VAL A 769 -33.09 -21.31 22.25
CA VAL A 769 -33.57 -20.57 23.42
C VAL A 769 -34.81 -19.75 23.06
N SER A 770 -34.80 -19.05 21.92
CA SER A 770 -35.91 -18.22 21.47
C SER A 770 -37.18 -19.05 21.20
N ILE A 771 -37.05 -20.19 20.52
CA ILE A 771 -38.15 -21.13 20.30
C ILE A 771 -38.68 -21.67 21.63
N GLY A 772 -37.79 -22.00 22.57
CA GLY A 772 -38.15 -22.44 23.92
C GLY A 772 -38.94 -21.39 24.71
N LEU A 773 -38.52 -20.12 24.64
CA LEU A 773 -39.22 -19.00 25.28
C LEU A 773 -40.60 -18.75 24.65
N ILE A 774 -40.71 -18.81 23.33
CA ILE A 774 -42.01 -18.70 22.62
C ILE A 774 -42.95 -19.83 23.06
N ALA A 775 -42.47 -21.07 23.12
CA ALA A 775 -43.25 -22.21 23.58
C ALA A 775 -43.69 -22.05 25.05
N LEU A 776 -42.84 -21.49 25.92
CA LEU A 776 -43.17 -21.21 27.32
C LEU A 776 -44.26 -20.13 27.45
N VAL A 777 -44.20 -19.07 26.65
CA VAL A 777 -45.23 -18.01 26.61
C VAL A 777 -46.57 -18.59 26.13
N PHE A 778 -46.55 -19.41 25.07
CA PHE A 778 -47.75 -20.11 24.60
C PHE A 778 -48.32 -21.05 25.67
N TRP A 779 -47.46 -21.84 26.32
CA TRP A 779 -47.89 -22.77 27.36
C TRP A 779 -48.45 -22.06 28.60
N THR A 780 -47.80 -21.00 29.07
CA THR A 780 -48.28 -20.20 30.21
C THR A 780 -49.58 -19.46 29.86
N GLY A 781 -49.68 -18.90 28.65
CA GLY A 781 -50.90 -18.29 28.12
C GLY A 781 -52.06 -19.28 28.03
N TRP A 782 -51.82 -20.47 27.46
CA TRP A 782 -52.80 -21.55 27.37
C TRP A 782 -53.22 -22.07 28.75
N ARG A 783 -52.27 -22.29 29.67
CA ARG A 783 -52.53 -22.72 31.04
C ARG A 783 -53.38 -21.69 31.80
N ASN A 784 -53.04 -20.41 31.68
CA ASN A 784 -53.80 -19.31 32.29
C ASN A 784 -55.17 -19.15 31.64
N HIS A 785 -55.30 -19.35 30.33
CA HIS A 785 -56.59 -19.36 29.65
C HIS A 785 -57.48 -20.49 30.17
N LYS A 786 -56.95 -21.73 30.28
CA LYS A 786 -57.69 -22.86 30.89
C LYS A 786 -58.07 -22.60 32.33
N LYS A 787 -57.16 -22.04 33.14
CA LYS A 787 -57.45 -21.67 34.53
C LYS A 787 -58.56 -20.63 34.63
N ARG A 788 -58.48 -19.54 33.84
CA ARG A 788 -59.52 -18.49 33.80
C ARG A 788 -60.83 -18.98 33.18
N ALA A 789 -60.81 -19.95 32.27
CA ALA A 789 -62.02 -20.58 31.76
C ALA A 789 -62.70 -21.43 32.85
N ALA A 790 -61.92 -22.19 33.63
CA ALA A 790 -62.43 -22.93 34.78
C ALA A 790 -62.95 -22.00 35.89
N GLU A 791 -62.25 -20.90 36.20
CA GLU A 791 -62.71 -19.87 37.15
C GLU A 791 -64.00 -19.20 36.67
N ARG A 792 -64.12 -18.87 35.38
CA ARG A 792 -65.36 -18.32 34.80
C ARG A 792 -66.52 -19.33 34.84
N ALA A 793 -66.27 -20.60 34.57
CA ALA A 793 -67.28 -21.65 34.69
C ALA A 793 -67.74 -21.83 36.15
N ALA A 794 -66.81 -21.79 37.10
CA ALA A 794 -67.12 -21.83 38.54
C ALA A 794 -67.91 -20.58 38.99
N ALA A 795 -67.51 -19.38 38.56
CA ALA A 795 -68.21 -18.14 38.87
C ALA A 795 -69.63 -18.10 38.27
N ALA A 796 -69.81 -18.60 37.04
CA ALA A 796 -71.12 -18.76 36.41
C ALA A 796 -72.02 -19.71 37.19
N SER A 797 -71.48 -20.83 37.68
CA SER A 797 -72.22 -21.77 38.54
C SER A 797 -72.66 -21.16 39.88
N ALA A 798 -71.83 -20.28 40.47
CA ALA A 798 -72.13 -19.56 41.70
C ALA A 798 -73.13 -18.39 41.51
N THR A 799 -73.23 -17.82 40.30
CA THR A 799 -74.24 -16.80 39.99
C THR A 799 -75.61 -17.41 39.72
N THR A 800 -75.69 -18.62 39.15
CA THR A 800 -76.95 -19.39 39.08
C THR A 800 -77.50 -19.75 40.45
N SER A 801 -76.66 -20.04 41.46
CA SER A 801 -77.17 -20.29 42.83
C SER A 801 -77.63 -19.03 43.58
N ALA A 802 -77.26 -17.83 43.10
CA ALA A 802 -77.68 -16.55 43.69
C ALA A 802 -78.92 -15.93 43.00
N ALA A 803 -79.24 -16.34 41.77
CA ALA A 803 -80.41 -15.86 41.03
C ALA A 803 -81.70 -16.68 41.30
N ASP A 804 -81.59 -17.89 41.86
CA ASP A 804 -82.74 -18.71 42.30
C ASP A 804 -83.20 -18.40 43.74
N GLY A 805 -82.67 -17.34 44.36
CA GLY A 805 -82.86 -17.03 45.78
C GLY A 805 -83.85 -15.91 46.12
N ASP A 806 -84.46 -15.23 45.14
CA ASP A 806 -85.45 -14.18 45.43
C ASP A 806 -86.64 -14.25 44.47
N GLY A 807 -87.64 -15.00 44.91
CA GLY A 807 -88.87 -15.31 44.20
C GLY A 807 -89.86 -16.13 45.05
N GLY A 808 -90.37 -15.54 46.15
CA GLY A 808 -91.77 -15.75 46.57
C GLY A 808 -92.09 -16.59 47.82
N GLU A 809 -92.15 -15.91 48.98
CA GLU A 809 -93.14 -15.93 50.09
C GLU A 809 -93.74 -17.23 50.66
N ALA A 810 -93.40 -17.51 51.94
CA ALA A 810 -94.30 -17.84 53.07
C ALA A 810 -93.60 -17.59 54.42
#